data_AF-A0A3M1WKJ4-F1
#
_entry.id   AF-A0A3M1WKJ4-F1
#
_cell.length_a   1.000
_cell.length_b   1.000
_cell.length_c   1.000
_cell.angle_alpha   90.00
_cell.angle_beta   90.00
_cell.angle_gamma   90.00
#
_symmetry.space_group_name_H-M   'P 1'
#
loop_
_entity.id
_entity.type
_entity.pdbx_description
1 polymer ?
#
loop_
_entity_poly.entity_id
_entity_poly.type
_entity_poly.pdbx_seq_one_letter_code
_entity_poly.pdbx_strand_id
1 'polypeptide(L)'
;MSKKRPRRKAGSSRSSGALVSRSSPWILSPFWDSVLFIGAPLVCMAAFLPMRAYFSSRQIAVFLLAFFTFGHHLPGFLRIYGDRELFARYRLRFLLAPPLFFLAALGFRSYEFHTLFLFLSAWDIWHVLMQHYGFMRIYDAKRGATSPLPARLDWTVSLCWYLTLILNSPHYSHNLLRLAYQAGIPIIPTPALMGVRRGLWFLSVGLTLLYVGYHVHRWREGRPVSLRKLLTLGIFVGATYVLYVYIDDFLVGFTVWSAFHCVQYYGIVWAFNRNRVERKRPVTALMKFLFRPSLGRVVLYLTLIFAYGGVNYITGMVSDELGLRLLLAFVFTSNALHYYTDGFIWKVREPETRQYLDIATARAADERAMRSPLQGIRERLRPLKPGLVQAGYLAAIVLMLAALEAGRSYSGVAASRSLVALSPRVGEAHFQLARALEAEGEMDEAMRAYRRSIELLPDSWEARNNLAGLLVKKGQLEAAIQEYHRAIAVVEQHLQEHEIASWSSLAPSLRSGEGNPALVYTNLGDVLVMMDERDAALRYYRRALEVDPRSVRAQTNLGTTLAEMGRLDEAERALEKAVLMDEHYVYAHFNLGLILAARGERERALYHYRMALQTDDQAHRQAVQAAIERLFTQASRSN
;
A
#
# COMPACT_ATOMS: atom_id res chain seq x y z
N MET A 1 -61.74 25.09 63.80
CA MET A 1 -60.27 24.93 63.68
C MET A 1 -59.74 25.94 62.66
N SER A 2 -59.06 26.99 63.13
CA SER A 2 -58.47 28.06 62.33
C SER A 2 -57.10 28.37 62.94
N LYS A 3 -56.00 28.25 62.18
CA LYS A 3 -54.69 28.82 62.53
C LYS A 3 -53.87 29.21 61.28
N LYS A 4 -53.75 30.54 61.12
CA LYS A 4 -52.64 31.39 60.64
C LYS A 4 -51.49 30.74 59.85
N ARG A 5 -51.16 31.33 58.69
CA ARG A 5 -49.79 31.35 58.12
C ARG A 5 -49.35 32.81 57.82
N PRO A 6 -48.12 33.22 58.16
CA PRO A 6 -47.64 34.57 57.96
C PRO A 6 -46.92 34.76 56.61
N ARG A 7 -47.00 36.01 56.10
CA ARG A 7 -46.22 36.56 54.99
C ARG A 7 -44.71 36.57 55.31
N ARG A 8 -43.86 36.20 54.35
CA ARG A 8 -42.43 36.53 54.33
C ARG A 8 -42.02 37.18 53.01
N LYS A 9 -41.37 38.33 53.16
CA LYS A 9 -40.87 39.26 52.15
C LYS A 9 -39.91 38.59 51.17
N ALA A 10 -40.10 38.84 49.88
CA ALA A 10 -39.10 38.62 48.84
C ALA A 10 -38.14 39.82 48.82
N GLY A 11 -36.83 39.55 48.85
CA GLY A 11 -35.81 40.59 48.74
C GLY A 11 -34.46 40.14 49.29
N SER A 12 -33.74 39.30 48.55
CA SER A 12 -32.27 39.40 48.50
C SER A 12 -31.76 38.92 47.15
N SER A 13 -31.04 39.81 46.50
CA SER A 13 -30.33 39.62 45.24
C SER A 13 -29.30 38.51 45.38
N ARG A 14 -29.59 37.33 44.83
CA ARG A 14 -28.54 36.36 44.50
C ARG A 14 -27.85 36.84 43.24
N SER A 15 -26.60 37.26 43.41
CA SER A 15 -25.63 37.43 42.35
C SER A 15 -25.70 36.25 41.40
N SER A 16 -25.95 36.55 40.12
CA SER A 16 -25.82 35.65 39.00
C SER A 16 -24.34 35.27 38.86
N GLY A 17 -23.89 34.32 39.67
CA GLY A 17 -22.66 33.58 39.41
C GLY A 17 -22.85 32.83 38.10
N ALA A 18 -22.36 33.41 37.01
CA ALA A 18 -22.29 32.74 35.73
C ALA A 18 -21.54 31.42 35.93
N LEU A 19 -22.27 30.31 35.83
CA LEU A 19 -21.72 28.97 35.75
C LEU A 19 -20.81 28.92 34.52
N VAL A 20 -19.52 29.14 34.71
CA VAL A 20 -18.49 28.72 33.75
C VAL A 20 -18.61 27.20 33.69
N SER A 21 -19.35 26.68 32.70
CA SER A 21 -19.42 25.24 32.48
C SER A 21 -18.00 24.75 32.23
N ARG A 22 -17.41 24.00 33.17
CA ARG A 22 -16.11 23.37 32.97
C ARG A 22 -16.25 22.42 31.77
N SER A 23 -15.55 22.74 30.68
CA SER A 23 -15.48 21.88 29.50
C SER A 23 -15.08 20.46 29.92
N SER A 24 -15.81 19.44 29.47
CA SER A 24 -15.48 18.05 29.74
C SER A 24 -14.03 17.78 29.31
N PRO A 25 -13.23 17.10 30.15
CA PRO A 25 -11.85 16.82 29.80
C PRO A 25 -11.70 15.65 28.81
N TRP A 26 -12.81 15.11 28.31
CA TRP A 26 -12.93 13.99 27.36
C TRP A 26 -13.53 14.46 26.04
N ILE A 27 -13.18 13.81 24.93
CA ILE A 27 -13.71 14.08 23.58
C ILE A 27 -15.18 13.70 23.50
N LEU A 28 -15.51 12.48 23.90
CA LEU A 28 -16.87 11.94 23.97
C LEU A 28 -17.25 11.65 25.41
N SER A 29 -16.58 10.68 26.02
CA SER A 29 -16.81 10.25 27.39
C SER A 29 -15.60 9.44 27.90
N PRO A 30 -15.44 9.23 29.22
CA PRO A 30 -14.35 8.42 29.74
C PRO A 30 -14.24 7.04 29.08
N PHE A 31 -15.38 6.36 28.91
CA PHE A 31 -15.43 5.03 28.30
C PHE A 31 -15.08 5.07 26.81
N TRP A 32 -15.78 5.89 26.03
CA TRP A 32 -15.59 5.92 24.58
C TRP A 32 -14.22 6.44 24.16
N ASP A 33 -13.64 7.40 24.89
CA ASP A 33 -12.28 7.85 24.62
C ASP A 33 -11.24 6.77 24.93
N SER A 34 -11.46 6.00 26.00
CA SER A 34 -10.56 4.91 26.37
C SER A 34 -10.58 3.80 25.31
N VAL A 35 -11.73 3.50 24.72
CA VAL A 35 -11.86 2.44 23.70
C VAL A 35 -11.50 2.93 22.30
N LEU A 36 -12.04 4.06 21.85
CA LEU A 36 -11.96 4.51 20.45
C LEU A 36 -10.74 5.38 20.14
N PHE A 37 -10.12 6.01 21.14
CA PHE A 37 -8.99 6.91 20.90
C PHE A 37 -7.71 6.45 21.58
N ILE A 38 -7.72 6.25 22.89
CA ILE A 38 -6.51 5.94 23.67
C ILE A 38 -6.12 4.46 23.49
N GLY A 39 -7.06 3.55 23.76
CA GLY A 39 -6.86 2.11 23.71
C GLY A 39 -7.16 1.47 22.35
N ALA A 40 -7.55 2.24 21.34
CA ALA A 40 -7.88 1.72 20.01
C ALA A 40 -6.80 0.80 19.42
N PRO A 41 -5.49 1.10 19.52
CA PRO A 41 -4.46 0.17 19.06
C PRO A 41 -4.52 -1.18 19.78
N LEU A 42 -4.73 -1.19 21.10
CA LEU A 42 -4.82 -2.42 21.91
C LEU A 42 -6.08 -3.22 21.58
N VAL A 43 -7.22 -2.54 21.40
CA VAL A 43 -8.49 -3.17 21.01
C VAL A 43 -8.36 -3.84 19.64
N CYS A 44 -7.75 -3.15 18.66
CA CYS A 44 -7.54 -3.72 17.34
C CYS A 44 -6.58 -4.91 17.38
N MET A 45 -5.47 -4.81 18.14
CA MET A 45 -4.57 -5.95 18.33
C MET A 45 -5.27 -7.15 18.98
N ALA A 46 -6.08 -6.92 20.02
CA ALA A 46 -6.83 -7.98 20.70
C ALA A 46 -7.90 -8.61 19.80
N ALA A 47 -8.50 -7.84 18.87
CA ALA A 47 -9.48 -8.34 17.93
C ALA A 47 -8.86 -9.13 16.77
N PHE A 48 -7.73 -8.64 16.22
CA PHE A 48 -7.21 -9.14 14.94
C PHE A 48 -6.04 -10.11 15.07
N LEU A 49 -5.21 -10.04 16.13
CA LEU A 49 -4.09 -10.98 16.27
C LEU A 49 -4.55 -12.43 16.46
N PRO A 50 -5.62 -12.74 17.24
CA PRO A 50 -6.13 -14.11 17.34
C PRO A 50 -6.66 -14.66 16.02
N MET A 51 -7.10 -13.81 15.09
CA MET A 51 -7.59 -14.24 13.77
C MET A 51 -6.52 -14.95 12.94
N ARG A 52 -5.23 -14.74 13.25
CA ARG A 52 -4.12 -15.44 12.59
C ARG A 52 -4.13 -16.95 12.79
N ALA A 53 -4.86 -17.45 13.80
CA ALA A 53 -5.06 -18.88 14.00
C ALA A 53 -6.05 -19.50 12.99
N TYR A 54 -6.84 -18.67 12.31
CA TYR A 54 -7.95 -19.10 11.45
C TYR A 54 -7.86 -18.55 10.02
N PHE A 55 -7.19 -17.42 9.82
CA PHE A 55 -7.10 -16.72 8.55
C PHE A 55 -5.64 -16.41 8.21
N SER A 56 -5.31 -16.52 6.91
CA SER A 56 -3.99 -16.14 6.43
C SER A 56 -3.77 -14.63 6.55
N SER A 57 -2.50 -14.21 6.66
CA SER A 57 -2.11 -12.80 6.73
C SER A 57 -2.68 -11.99 5.55
N ARG A 58 -2.75 -12.61 4.37
CA ARG A 58 -3.33 -12.03 3.16
C ARG A 58 -4.85 -11.87 3.26
N GLN A 59 -5.58 -12.87 3.75
CA GLN A 59 -7.04 -12.78 3.94
C GLN A 59 -7.40 -11.66 4.94
N ILE A 60 -6.67 -11.58 6.06
CA ILE A 60 -6.82 -10.52 7.06
C ILE A 60 -6.57 -9.15 6.40
N ALA A 61 -5.54 -9.04 5.58
CA ALA A 61 -5.19 -7.82 4.89
C ALA A 61 -6.20 -7.37 3.84
N VAL A 62 -6.65 -8.28 2.96
CA VAL A 62 -7.65 -7.94 1.94
C VAL A 62 -8.92 -7.41 2.58
N PHE A 63 -9.41 -8.09 3.63
CA PHE A 63 -10.57 -7.64 4.39
C PHE A 63 -10.34 -6.24 4.97
N LEU A 64 -9.27 -6.06 5.73
CA LEU A 64 -9.05 -4.81 6.45
C LEU A 64 -8.66 -3.64 5.53
N LEU A 65 -7.88 -3.86 4.48
CA LEU A 65 -7.49 -2.81 3.52
C LEU A 65 -8.67 -2.35 2.68
N ALA A 66 -9.56 -3.27 2.27
CA ALA A 66 -10.77 -2.89 1.55
C ALA A 66 -11.67 -1.98 2.42
N PHE A 67 -11.90 -2.35 3.67
CA PHE A 67 -12.90 -1.67 4.51
C PHE A 67 -12.38 -0.51 5.35
N PHE A 68 -11.20 -0.67 5.94
CA PHE A 68 -10.62 0.38 6.78
C PHE A 68 -9.86 1.36 5.91
N THR A 69 -8.93 0.91 5.06
CA THR A 69 -8.03 1.82 4.36
C THR A 69 -8.70 2.64 3.26
N PHE A 70 -9.62 2.11 2.46
CA PHE A 70 -10.30 2.94 1.44
C PHE A 70 -11.66 3.48 1.90
N GLY A 71 -12.40 2.69 2.68
CA GLY A 71 -13.74 3.06 3.17
C GLY A 71 -13.73 4.34 4.01
N HIS A 72 -12.65 4.61 4.76
CA HIS A 72 -12.61 5.73 5.70
C HIS A 72 -12.56 7.12 5.04
N HIS A 73 -12.32 7.21 3.74
CA HIS A 73 -12.35 8.49 3.03
C HIS A 73 -13.78 9.07 2.93
N LEU A 74 -14.79 8.18 2.82
CA LEU A 74 -16.19 8.58 2.66
C LEU A 74 -16.69 9.52 3.77
N PRO A 75 -16.45 9.24 5.07
CA PRO A 75 -16.77 10.17 6.15
C PRO A 75 -16.29 11.61 5.93
N GLY A 76 -15.05 11.78 5.46
CA GLY A 76 -14.44 13.08 5.18
C GLY A 76 -15.15 13.79 4.02
N PHE A 77 -15.47 13.04 2.95
CA PHE A 77 -16.21 13.57 1.81
C PHE A 77 -17.64 13.97 2.17
N LEU A 78 -18.36 13.13 2.92
CA LEU A 78 -19.71 13.44 3.42
C LEU A 78 -19.72 14.74 4.22
N ARG A 79 -18.70 14.99 5.03
CA ARG A 79 -18.55 16.25 5.76
C ARG A 79 -18.40 17.42 4.79
N ILE A 80 -17.45 17.34 3.86
CA ILE A 80 -17.07 18.49 3.02
C ILE A 80 -18.17 18.88 2.03
N TYR A 81 -18.83 17.90 1.42
CA TYR A 81 -19.94 18.15 0.51
C TYR A 81 -21.29 18.31 1.24
N GLY A 82 -21.38 17.85 2.49
CA GLY A 82 -22.58 17.96 3.33
C GLY A 82 -22.67 19.24 4.15
N ASP A 83 -21.55 19.92 4.39
CA ASP A 83 -21.47 21.20 5.11
C ASP A 83 -21.58 22.38 4.15
N ARG A 84 -22.72 23.09 4.19
CA ARG A 84 -23.00 24.17 3.22
C ARG A 84 -22.06 25.37 3.40
N GLU A 85 -21.67 25.69 4.62
CA GLU A 85 -20.78 26.82 4.90
C GLU A 85 -19.35 26.51 4.47
N LEU A 86 -18.84 25.32 4.83
CA LEU A 86 -17.50 24.89 4.45
C LEU A 86 -17.38 24.72 2.93
N PHE A 87 -18.39 24.11 2.31
CA PHE A 87 -18.43 23.95 0.86
C PHE A 87 -18.45 25.30 0.15
N ALA A 88 -19.30 26.25 0.58
CA ALA A 88 -19.33 27.58 0.00
C ALA A 88 -17.99 28.31 0.11
N ARG A 89 -17.31 28.19 1.26
CA ARG A 89 -16.00 28.81 1.51
C ARG A 89 -14.90 28.32 0.57
N TYR A 90 -14.94 27.05 0.16
CA TYR A 90 -13.89 26.43 -0.67
C TYR A 90 -14.43 25.80 -1.97
N ARG A 91 -15.56 26.30 -2.47
CA ARG A 91 -16.35 25.71 -3.57
C ARG A 91 -15.51 25.32 -4.79
N LEU A 92 -14.72 26.25 -5.32
CA LEU A 92 -13.88 25.99 -6.50
C LEU A 92 -12.89 24.86 -6.24
N ARG A 93 -12.32 24.76 -5.03
CA ARG A 93 -11.33 23.73 -4.71
C ARG A 93 -11.95 22.35 -4.65
N PHE A 94 -13.13 22.24 -4.01
CA PHE A 94 -13.83 20.97 -3.91
C PHE A 94 -14.42 20.50 -5.25
N LEU A 95 -14.75 21.43 -6.16
CA LEU A 95 -15.19 21.07 -7.51
C LEU A 95 -14.03 20.70 -8.46
N LEU A 96 -12.88 21.39 -8.37
CA LEU A 96 -11.77 21.19 -9.30
C LEU A 96 -10.76 20.12 -8.85
N ALA A 97 -10.57 19.89 -7.55
CA ALA A 97 -9.57 18.93 -7.09
C ALA A 97 -9.83 17.49 -7.59
N PRO A 98 -11.06 16.95 -7.54
CA PRO A 98 -11.31 15.59 -8.02
C PRO A 98 -10.94 15.36 -9.50
N PRO A 99 -11.44 16.13 -10.47
CA PRO A 99 -11.06 15.92 -11.87
C PRO A 99 -9.58 16.19 -12.14
N LEU A 100 -8.95 17.12 -11.41
CA LEU A 100 -7.51 17.39 -11.57
C LEU A 100 -6.65 16.21 -11.13
N PHE A 101 -6.90 15.63 -9.95
CA PHE A 101 -6.18 14.44 -9.49
C PHE A 101 -6.44 13.24 -10.41
N PHE A 102 -7.67 13.08 -10.89
CA PHE A 102 -8.04 11.99 -11.79
C PHE A 102 -7.31 12.10 -13.14
N LEU A 103 -7.33 13.28 -13.77
CA LEU A 103 -6.62 13.53 -15.03
C LEU A 103 -5.10 13.42 -14.86
N ALA A 104 -4.55 13.90 -13.73
CA ALA A 104 -3.13 13.74 -13.43
C ALA A 104 -2.75 12.25 -13.31
N ALA A 105 -3.56 11.45 -12.63
CA ALA A 105 -3.33 10.00 -12.51
C ALA A 105 -3.38 9.29 -13.87
N LEU A 106 -4.29 9.70 -14.76
CA LEU A 106 -4.34 9.18 -16.13
C LEU A 106 -3.12 9.58 -16.97
N GLY A 107 -2.49 10.72 -16.68
CA GLY A 107 -1.36 11.25 -17.44
C GLY A 107 -0.02 10.51 -17.24
N PHE A 108 0.12 9.71 -16.18
CA PHE A 108 1.32 8.90 -15.95
C PHE A 108 1.39 7.76 -16.98
N ARG A 109 2.52 7.67 -17.69
CA ARG A 109 2.73 6.74 -18.83
C ARG A 109 3.03 5.31 -18.40
N SER A 110 3.66 5.11 -17.24
CA SER A 110 4.00 3.76 -16.78
C SER A 110 2.98 3.23 -15.78
N TYR A 111 2.52 2.00 -16.00
CA TYR A 111 1.80 1.16 -15.03
C TYR A 111 2.56 0.95 -13.71
N GLU A 112 3.84 1.31 -13.70
CA GLU A 112 4.74 1.28 -12.57
C GLU A 112 4.63 2.56 -11.72
N PHE A 113 3.56 2.67 -10.94
CA PHE A 113 3.29 3.77 -10.02
C PHE A 113 4.30 3.91 -8.85
N HIS A 114 5.55 3.44 -8.96
CA HIS A 114 6.53 3.41 -7.86
C HIS A 114 6.74 4.78 -7.22
N THR A 115 6.92 5.82 -8.03
CA THR A 115 7.11 7.19 -7.56
C THR A 115 5.86 7.71 -6.85
N LEU A 116 4.67 7.37 -7.35
CA LEU A 116 3.40 7.73 -6.76
C LEU A 116 3.17 6.99 -5.43
N PHE A 117 3.49 5.71 -5.37
CA PHE A 117 3.43 4.89 -4.17
C PHE A 117 4.41 5.39 -3.12
N LEU A 118 5.64 5.73 -3.50
CA LEU A 118 6.62 6.32 -2.58
C LEU A 118 6.07 7.62 -1.95
N PHE A 119 5.47 8.49 -2.77
CA PHE A 119 4.83 9.70 -2.28
C PHE A 119 3.66 9.39 -1.33
N LEU A 120 2.77 8.48 -1.70
CA LEU A 120 1.65 8.06 -0.86
C LEU A 120 2.13 7.45 0.45
N SER A 121 3.17 6.60 0.44
CA SER A 121 3.76 6.02 1.66
C SER A 121 4.35 7.09 2.56
N ALA A 122 5.09 8.06 2.01
CA ALA A 122 5.61 9.18 2.79
C ALA A 122 4.48 10.05 3.37
N TRP A 123 3.42 10.27 2.62
CA TRP A 123 2.26 11.02 3.06
C TRP A 123 1.44 10.28 4.13
N ASP A 124 1.31 8.97 4.01
CA ASP A 124 0.62 8.12 4.98
C ASP A 124 1.28 8.21 6.36
N ILE A 125 2.61 8.14 6.41
CA ILE A 125 3.39 8.36 7.64
C ILE A 125 3.08 9.73 8.26
N TRP A 126 3.10 10.78 7.45
CA TRP A 126 2.76 12.13 7.91
C TRP A 126 1.32 12.23 8.43
N HIS A 127 0.38 11.64 7.69
CA HIS A 127 -1.05 11.67 7.98
C HIS A 127 -1.37 11.02 9.33
N VAL A 128 -0.87 9.80 9.56
CA VAL A 128 -1.04 9.07 10.82
C VAL A 128 -0.44 9.84 12.01
N LEU A 129 0.76 10.38 11.83
CA LEU A 129 1.42 11.17 12.86
C LEU A 129 0.60 12.40 13.24
N MET A 130 0.03 13.10 12.26
CA MET A 130 -0.78 14.29 12.50
C MET A 130 -2.10 13.98 13.22
N GLN A 131 -2.72 12.84 12.94
CA GLN A 131 -3.88 12.35 13.69
C GLN A 131 -3.51 12.07 15.16
N HIS A 132 -2.43 11.32 15.37
CA HIS A 132 -1.93 11.02 16.71
C HIS A 132 -1.64 12.28 17.53
N TYR A 133 -0.84 13.19 16.95
CA TYR A 133 -0.55 14.49 17.53
C TYR A 133 -1.83 15.31 17.79
N GLY A 134 -2.78 15.27 16.86
CA GLY A 134 -4.09 15.91 16.98
C GLY A 134 -4.83 15.51 18.26
N PHE A 135 -4.94 14.21 18.55
CA PHE A 135 -5.58 13.74 19.79
C PHE A 135 -4.88 14.23 21.06
N MET A 136 -3.54 14.21 21.09
CA MET A 136 -2.77 14.76 22.21
C MET A 136 -3.08 16.23 22.44
N ARG A 137 -3.15 17.03 21.36
CA ARG A 137 -3.50 18.46 21.43
C ARG A 137 -4.93 18.71 21.89
N ILE A 138 -5.88 17.86 21.50
CA ILE A 138 -7.27 17.97 21.95
C ILE A 138 -7.36 17.75 23.47
N TYR A 139 -6.68 16.74 24.01
CA TYR A 139 -6.66 16.48 25.46
C TYR A 139 -6.02 17.60 26.27
N ASP A 140 -4.97 18.22 25.75
CA ASP A 140 -4.36 19.41 26.36
C ASP A 140 -5.30 20.61 26.29
N ALA A 141 -5.92 20.87 25.13
CA ALA A 141 -6.82 21.99 24.92
C ALA A 141 -8.06 21.93 25.81
N LYS A 142 -8.64 20.74 26.04
CA LYS A 142 -9.77 20.54 26.97
C LYS A 142 -9.43 20.83 28.44
N ARG A 143 -8.14 20.92 28.78
CA ARG A 143 -7.65 21.35 30.10
C ARG A 143 -7.19 22.81 30.12
N GLY A 144 -7.37 23.56 29.04
CA GLY A 144 -6.88 24.93 28.89
C GLY A 144 -5.38 25.04 28.64
N ALA A 145 -4.68 23.94 28.33
CA ALA A 145 -3.23 23.93 28.11
C ALA A 145 -2.89 24.19 26.62
N THR A 146 -2.90 25.46 26.21
CA THR A 146 -2.65 25.88 24.82
C THR A 146 -1.24 26.43 24.56
N SER A 147 -0.32 26.30 25.52
CA SER A 147 1.05 26.82 25.39
C SER A 147 1.80 26.19 24.19
N PRO A 148 2.58 26.98 23.43
CA PRO A 148 3.28 26.51 22.24
C PRO A 148 4.45 25.56 22.55
N LEU A 149 5.09 25.66 23.71
CA LEU A 149 6.23 24.81 24.07
C LEU A 149 5.85 23.32 24.23
N PRO A 150 4.84 22.94 25.05
CA PRO A 150 4.37 21.55 25.10
C PRO A 150 3.95 21.02 23.73
N ALA A 151 3.30 21.85 22.90
CA ALA A 151 2.87 21.44 21.57
C ALA A 151 4.05 21.07 20.67
N ARG A 152 5.16 21.85 20.71
CA ARG A 152 6.39 21.51 19.98
C ARG A 152 7.04 20.25 20.52
N LEU A 153 7.08 20.07 21.84
CA LEU A 153 7.64 18.88 22.47
C LEU A 153 6.85 17.62 22.10
N ASP A 154 5.51 17.68 22.16
CA ASP A 154 4.61 16.60 21.74
C ASP A 154 4.90 16.16 20.31
N TRP A 155 4.92 17.15 19.39
CA TRP A 155 5.15 16.90 17.98
C TRP A 155 6.52 16.28 17.73
N THR A 156 7.57 16.82 18.36
CA THR A 156 8.95 16.37 18.13
C THR A 156 9.16 14.96 18.67
N VAL A 157 8.66 14.65 19.87
CA VAL A 157 8.77 13.30 20.45
C VAL A 157 7.98 12.28 19.64
N SER A 158 6.74 12.60 19.24
CA SER A 158 5.94 11.71 18.39
C SER A 158 6.59 11.48 17.03
N LEU A 159 7.10 12.54 16.37
CA LEU A 159 7.77 12.43 15.07
C LEU A 159 9.02 11.58 15.17
N CYS A 160 9.91 11.89 16.13
CA CYS A 160 11.17 11.19 16.28
C CYS A 160 10.94 9.70 16.56
N TRP A 161 10.07 9.35 17.51
CA TRP A 161 9.76 7.94 17.77
C TRP A 161 9.13 7.24 16.58
N TYR A 162 8.18 7.87 15.90
CA TYR A 162 7.51 7.24 14.77
C TYR A 162 8.50 6.97 13.63
N LEU A 163 9.35 7.95 13.27
CA LEU A 163 10.41 7.75 12.28
C LEU A 163 11.45 6.73 12.75
N THR A 164 11.85 6.75 14.01
CA THR A 164 12.77 5.75 14.59
C THR A 164 12.21 4.35 14.40
N LEU A 165 10.92 4.12 14.69
CA LEU A 165 10.32 2.80 14.60
C LEU A 165 10.12 2.35 13.16
N ILE A 166 9.65 3.23 12.27
CA ILE A 166 9.49 2.92 10.84
C ILE A 166 10.84 2.59 10.20
N LEU A 167 11.88 3.38 10.45
CA LEU A 167 13.22 3.13 9.90
C LEU A 167 13.92 1.92 10.54
N ASN A 168 13.49 1.49 11.73
CA ASN A 168 14.00 0.28 12.36
C ASN A 168 13.14 -0.97 12.11
N SER A 169 11.97 -0.82 11.47
CA SER A 169 11.19 -1.95 10.96
C SER A 169 11.92 -2.61 9.79
N PRO A 170 12.27 -3.91 9.87
CA PRO A 170 13.00 -4.59 8.80
C PRO A 170 12.29 -4.54 7.45
N HIS A 171 11.00 -4.88 7.44
CA HIS A 171 10.20 -4.95 6.22
C HIS A 171 9.76 -3.58 5.72
N TYR A 172 9.35 -2.66 6.61
CA TYR A 172 8.93 -1.32 6.20
C TYR A 172 10.12 -0.55 5.59
N SER A 173 11.28 -0.57 6.25
CA SER A 173 12.47 0.11 5.74
C SER A 173 12.97 -0.50 4.42
N HIS A 174 12.92 -1.83 4.28
CA HIS A 174 13.21 -2.51 3.01
C HIS A 174 12.29 -2.01 1.89
N ASN A 175 10.97 -2.04 2.11
CA ASN A 175 9.99 -1.64 1.10
C ASN A 175 10.11 -0.16 0.73
N LEU A 176 10.27 0.73 1.72
CA LEU A 176 10.42 2.16 1.48
C LEU A 176 11.67 2.47 0.66
N LEU A 177 12.80 1.83 0.98
CA LEU A 177 14.06 2.04 0.28
C LEU A 177 14.06 1.42 -1.12
N ARG A 178 13.42 0.25 -1.28
CA ARG A 178 13.20 -0.37 -2.59
C ARG A 178 12.39 0.57 -3.49
N LEU A 179 11.27 1.10 -3.00
CA LEU A 179 10.45 2.07 -3.72
C LEU A 179 11.24 3.36 -4.04
N ALA A 180 12.07 3.83 -3.11
CA ALA A 180 12.96 4.97 -3.32
C ALA A 180 13.91 4.74 -4.51
N TYR A 181 14.61 3.61 -4.52
CA TYR A 181 15.53 3.27 -5.60
C TYR A 181 14.81 3.05 -6.93
N GLN A 182 13.64 2.39 -6.92
CA GLN A 182 12.80 2.23 -8.11
C GLN A 182 12.27 3.56 -8.66
N ALA A 183 12.04 4.54 -7.78
CA ALA A 183 11.67 5.89 -8.16
C ALA A 183 12.86 6.76 -8.62
N GLY A 184 14.07 6.20 -8.74
CA GLY A 184 15.25 6.95 -9.20
C GLY A 184 15.98 7.75 -8.13
N ILE A 185 15.70 7.54 -6.85
CA ILE A 185 16.51 8.12 -5.77
C ILE A 185 17.90 7.45 -5.79
N PRO A 186 19.01 8.22 -5.79
CA PRO A 186 20.35 7.66 -5.77
C PRO A 186 20.59 6.73 -4.58
N ILE A 187 21.43 5.72 -4.78
CA ILE A 187 21.81 4.78 -3.72
C ILE A 187 22.41 5.56 -2.55
N ILE A 188 21.80 5.43 -1.38
CA ILE A 188 22.29 6.09 -0.17
C ILE A 188 23.35 5.16 0.45
N PRO A 189 24.56 5.68 0.78
CA PRO A 189 25.60 4.86 1.38
C PRO A 189 25.11 4.17 2.66
N THR A 190 25.33 2.86 2.77
CA THR A 190 24.91 2.06 3.92
C THR A 190 25.38 2.64 5.26
N PRO A 191 26.65 3.10 5.43
CA PRO A 191 27.08 3.73 6.68
C PRO A 191 26.27 4.98 7.04
N ALA A 192 25.86 5.78 6.04
CA ALA A 192 25.04 6.95 6.26
C ALA A 192 23.64 6.57 6.74
N LEU A 193 23.00 5.58 6.13
CA LEU A 193 21.68 5.07 6.55
C LEU A 193 21.72 4.51 7.98
N MET A 194 22.75 3.72 8.31
CA MET A 194 22.95 3.21 9.68
C MET A 194 23.22 4.35 10.68
N GLY A 195 23.98 5.36 10.27
CA GLY A 195 24.23 6.57 11.05
C GLY A 195 22.92 7.32 11.36
N VAL A 196 22.05 7.50 10.36
CA VAL A 196 20.72 8.10 10.52
C VAL A 196 19.85 7.28 11.48
N ARG A 197 19.80 5.94 11.34
CA ARG A 197 19.03 5.07 12.24
C ARG A 197 19.49 5.19 13.70
N ARG A 198 20.81 5.16 13.94
CA ARG A 198 21.40 5.31 15.28
C ARG A 198 21.17 6.71 15.84
N GLY A 199 21.42 7.74 15.04
CA GLY A 199 21.23 9.14 15.42
C GLY A 199 19.79 9.44 15.81
N LEU A 200 18.82 8.98 15.01
CA LEU A 200 17.40 9.10 15.34
C LEU A 200 17.04 8.36 16.62
N TRP A 201 17.61 7.18 16.87
CA TRP A 201 17.37 6.45 18.11
C TRP A 201 17.84 7.24 19.34
N PHE A 202 19.09 7.73 19.33
CA PHE A 202 19.62 8.55 20.43
C PHE A 202 18.84 9.86 20.60
N LEU A 203 18.46 10.50 19.50
CA LEU A 203 17.63 11.70 19.51
C LEU A 203 16.26 11.42 20.15
N SER A 204 15.60 10.33 19.77
CA SER A 204 14.31 9.92 20.34
C SER A 204 14.40 9.66 21.84
N VAL A 205 15.44 8.97 22.31
CA VAL A 205 15.69 8.73 23.74
C VAL A 205 15.95 10.05 24.47
N GLY A 206 16.85 10.90 23.97
CA GLY A 206 17.19 12.19 24.58
C GLY A 206 15.98 13.13 24.68
N LEU A 207 15.20 13.24 23.61
CA LEU A 207 13.96 14.02 23.60
C LEU A 207 12.91 13.46 24.57
N THR A 208 12.86 12.14 24.75
CA THR A 208 11.96 11.51 25.73
C THR A 208 12.37 11.83 27.16
N LEU A 209 13.66 11.79 27.48
CA LEU A 209 14.16 12.20 28.79
C LEU A 209 13.83 13.67 29.08
N LEU A 210 14.04 14.56 28.09
CA LEU A 210 13.65 15.97 28.18
C LEU A 210 12.13 16.12 28.39
N TYR A 211 11.34 15.35 27.65
CA TYR A 211 9.89 15.37 27.73
C TYR A 211 9.36 14.90 29.09
N VAL A 212 9.92 13.81 29.64
CA VAL A 212 9.60 13.32 30.98
C VAL A 212 10.04 14.34 32.02
N GLY A 213 11.27 14.86 31.94
CA GLY A 213 11.77 15.90 32.83
C GLY A 213 10.89 17.16 32.85
N TYR A 214 10.41 17.58 31.68
CA TYR A 214 9.46 18.68 31.54
C TYR A 214 8.15 18.42 32.29
N HIS A 215 7.53 17.25 32.11
CA HIS A 215 6.28 16.91 32.79
C HIS A 215 6.46 16.68 34.29
N VAL A 216 7.59 16.12 34.73
CA VAL A 216 7.95 15.99 36.16
C VAL A 216 8.12 17.37 36.80
N HIS A 217 8.83 18.28 36.13
CA HIS A 217 8.99 19.65 36.60
C HIS A 217 7.64 20.36 36.73
N ARG A 218 6.77 20.27 35.71
CA ARG A 218 5.41 20.84 35.77
C ARG A 218 4.56 20.25 36.89
N TRP A 219 4.65 18.94 37.09
CA TRP A 219 3.93 18.27 38.17
C TRP A 219 4.40 18.78 39.54
N ARG A 220 5.71 18.98 39.73
CA ARG A 220 6.29 19.61 40.93
C ARG A 220 5.84 21.07 41.14
N GLU A 221 5.64 21.83 40.05
CA GLU A 221 5.06 23.19 40.09
C GLU A 221 3.54 23.21 40.34
N GLY A 222 2.88 22.06 40.58
CA GLY A 222 1.44 21.98 40.74
C GLY A 222 0.64 22.24 39.44
N ARG A 223 1.32 22.27 38.28
CA ARG A 223 0.66 22.47 36.98
C ARG A 223 0.06 21.16 36.49
N PRO A 224 -1.16 21.20 35.91
CA PRO A 224 -1.85 19.97 35.49
C PRO A 224 -1.15 19.29 34.31
N VAL A 225 -0.85 18.00 34.46
CA VAL A 225 -0.37 17.09 33.40
C VAL A 225 -1.54 16.25 32.88
N SER A 226 -1.62 16.06 31.56
CA SER A 226 -2.69 15.29 30.93
C SER A 226 -2.30 13.81 30.83
N LEU A 227 -2.76 12.98 31.79
CA LEU A 227 -2.51 11.53 31.76
C LEU A 227 -2.99 10.88 30.45
N ARG A 228 -4.17 11.29 29.94
CA ARG A 228 -4.74 10.79 28.68
C ARG A 228 -3.79 10.95 27.52
N LYS A 229 -3.18 12.13 27.39
CA LYS A 229 -2.19 12.42 26.35
C LYS A 229 -0.93 11.55 26.51
N LEU A 230 -0.45 11.36 27.74
CA LEU A 230 0.71 10.50 27.98
C LEU A 230 0.41 9.04 27.63
N LEU A 231 -0.78 8.54 27.97
CA LEU A 231 -1.25 7.22 27.57
C LEU A 231 -1.40 7.11 26.05
N THR A 232 -1.96 8.11 25.37
CA THR A 232 -2.03 8.15 23.90
C THR A 232 -0.65 8.03 23.28
N LEU A 233 0.36 8.76 23.79
CA LEU A 233 1.74 8.67 23.31
C LEU A 233 2.35 7.29 23.55
N GLY A 234 2.28 6.80 24.79
CA GLY A 234 2.87 5.51 25.16
C GLY A 234 2.27 4.33 24.40
N ILE A 235 0.94 4.29 24.29
CA ILE A 235 0.24 3.23 23.55
C ILE A 235 0.52 3.33 22.05
N PHE A 236 0.55 4.54 21.47
CA PHE A 236 0.89 4.71 20.06
C PHE A 236 2.29 4.19 19.75
N VAL A 237 3.30 4.61 20.50
CA VAL A 237 4.70 4.17 20.31
C VAL A 237 4.82 2.65 20.56
N GLY A 238 4.22 2.14 21.63
CA GLY A 238 4.24 0.72 21.97
C GLY A 238 3.56 -0.15 20.91
N ALA A 239 2.37 0.23 20.45
CA ALA A 239 1.67 -0.48 19.38
C ALA A 239 2.45 -0.42 18.06
N THR A 240 3.10 0.71 17.74
CA THR A 240 3.94 0.86 16.54
C THR A 240 5.09 -0.14 16.59
N TYR A 241 5.76 -0.22 17.73
CA TYR A 241 6.86 -1.15 17.94
C TYR A 241 6.40 -2.60 17.79
N VAL A 242 5.29 -2.97 18.43
CA VAL A 242 4.76 -4.33 18.33
C VAL A 242 4.40 -4.67 16.89
N LEU A 243 3.66 -3.80 16.20
CA LEU A 243 3.12 -4.06 14.87
C LEU A 243 4.18 -4.02 13.76
N TYR A 244 5.16 -3.13 13.82
CA TYR A 244 6.14 -2.96 12.73
C TYR A 244 7.53 -3.52 13.02
N VAL A 245 7.90 -3.72 14.28
CA VAL A 245 9.26 -4.16 14.65
C VAL A 245 9.24 -5.56 15.24
N TYR A 246 8.30 -5.86 16.14
CA TYR A 246 8.23 -7.15 16.80
C TYR A 246 7.50 -8.21 15.98
N ILE A 247 6.36 -7.85 15.39
CA ILE A 247 5.63 -8.72 14.47
C ILE A 247 6.42 -8.78 13.17
N ASP A 248 7.02 -9.94 12.92
CA ASP A 248 7.79 -10.23 11.70
C ASP A 248 6.88 -10.56 10.50
N ASP A 249 5.75 -9.87 10.42
CA ASP A 249 4.74 -9.98 9.36
C ASP A 249 4.27 -8.56 9.03
N PHE A 250 4.88 -7.99 8.00
CA PHE A 250 4.59 -6.63 7.57
C PHE A 250 3.12 -6.42 7.25
N LEU A 251 2.51 -7.39 6.57
CA LEU A 251 1.17 -7.25 6.05
C LEU A 251 0.16 -7.21 7.20
N VAL A 252 0.27 -8.11 8.17
CA VAL A 252 -0.55 -8.07 9.40
C VAL A 252 -0.29 -6.78 10.17
N GLY A 253 0.98 -6.42 10.39
CA GLY A 253 1.38 -5.22 11.12
C GLY A 253 0.78 -3.95 10.54
N PHE A 254 0.99 -3.72 9.24
CA PHE A 254 0.46 -2.59 8.49
C PHE A 254 -1.06 -2.53 8.50
N THR A 255 -1.70 -3.68 8.38
CA THR A 255 -3.14 -3.78 8.28
C THR A 255 -3.83 -3.48 9.62
N VAL A 256 -3.37 -4.10 10.71
CA VAL A 256 -3.91 -3.83 12.06
C VAL A 256 -3.60 -2.38 12.45
N TRP A 257 -2.45 -1.85 12.02
CA TRP A 257 -2.11 -0.44 12.21
C TRP A 257 -3.10 0.50 11.50
N SER A 258 -3.39 0.22 10.24
CA SER A 258 -4.38 0.94 9.44
C SER A 258 -5.78 0.86 10.08
N ALA A 259 -6.16 -0.30 10.61
CA ALA A 259 -7.46 -0.50 11.25
C ALA A 259 -7.68 0.44 12.45
N PHE A 260 -6.72 0.55 13.39
CA PHE A 260 -6.94 1.46 14.53
C PHE A 260 -6.95 2.92 14.09
N HIS A 261 -6.13 3.31 13.10
CA HIS A 261 -6.14 4.66 12.55
C HIS A 261 -7.56 5.01 12.07
N CYS A 262 -8.17 4.07 11.34
CA CYS A 262 -9.53 4.22 10.83
C CYS A 262 -10.57 4.21 11.95
N VAL A 263 -10.46 3.36 12.97
CA VAL A 263 -11.38 3.34 14.13
C VAL A 263 -11.39 4.69 14.85
N GLN A 264 -10.20 5.24 15.12
CA GLN A 264 -10.05 6.58 15.70
C GLN A 264 -10.69 7.64 14.81
N TYR A 265 -10.46 7.57 13.50
CA TYR A 265 -11.00 8.50 12.52
C TYR A 265 -12.54 8.43 12.45
N TYR A 266 -13.10 7.23 12.38
CA TYR A 266 -14.55 7.02 12.40
C TYR A 266 -15.18 7.61 13.66
N GLY A 267 -14.58 7.36 14.83
CA GLY A 267 -15.07 7.89 16.10
C GLY A 267 -15.14 9.42 16.13
N ILE A 268 -14.06 10.09 15.71
CA ILE A 268 -13.99 11.56 15.76
C ILE A 268 -14.87 12.21 14.69
N VAL A 269 -14.88 11.68 13.45
CA VAL A 269 -15.68 12.25 12.35
C VAL A 269 -17.17 12.02 12.54
N TRP A 270 -17.56 10.85 13.04
CA TRP A 270 -18.96 10.57 13.39
C TRP A 270 -19.45 11.58 14.43
N ALA A 271 -18.70 11.74 15.52
CA ALA A 271 -19.07 12.66 16.57
C ALA A 271 -19.10 14.12 16.07
N PHE A 272 -18.19 14.51 15.18
CA PHE A 272 -18.18 15.83 14.54
C PHE A 272 -19.48 16.09 13.77
N ASN A 273 -19.83 15.19 12.88
CA ASN A 273 -20.99 15.32 11.99
C ASN A 273 -22.31 15.27 12.78
N ARG A 274 -22.40 14.39 13.79
CA ARG A 274 -23.54 14.31 14.70
C ARG A 274 -23.76 15.61 15.47
N ASN A 275 -22.71 16.14 16.11
CA ASN A 275 -22.82 17.35 16.93
C ASN A 275 -23.21 18.56 16.06
N ARG A 276 -22.80 18.61 14.79
CA ARG A 276 -23.28 19.64 13.83
C ARG A 276 -24.77 19.53 13.53
N VAL A 277 -25.28 18.32 13.33
CA VAL A 277 -26.72 18.09 13.11
C VAL A 277 -27.52 18.46 14.36
N GLU A 278 -27.06 18.06 15.55
CA GLU A 278 -27.72 18.37 16.82
C GLU A 278 -27.73 19.88 17.10
N ARG A 279 -26.65 20.59 16.79
CA ARG A 279 -26.55 22.07 16.92
C ARG A 279 -27.22 22.83 15.77
N LYS A 280 -28.01 22.16 14.92
CA LYS A 280 -28.79 22.74 13.81
C LYS A 280 -27.96 23.62 12.86
N ARG A 281 -26.70 23.26 12.62
CA ARG A 281 -25.84 23.95 11.63
C ARG A 281 -26.38 23.75 10.21
N PRO A 282 -26.05 24.65 9.25
CA PRO A 282 -26.50 24.54 7.87
C PRO A 282 -25.80 23.37 7.16
N VAL A 283 -26.41 22.18 7.26
CA VAL A 283 -25.98 20.96 6.61
C VAL A 283 -27.05 20.43 5.63
N THR A 284 -26.66 19.59 4.69
CA THR A 284 -27.56 18.98 3.69
C THR A 284 -28.61 18.06 4.30
N ALA A 285 -29.64 17.72 3.52
CA ALA A 285 -30.69 16.78 3.94
C ALA A 285 -30.13 15.39 4.25
N LEU A 286 -29.18 14.91 3.44
CA LEU A 286 -28.48 13.64 3.65
C LEU A 286 -27.77 13.60 5.02
N MET A 287 -27.04 14.65 5.37
CA MET A 287 -26.38 14.76 6.69
C MET A 287 -27.39 14.71 7.83
N LYS A 288 -28.50 15.46 7.72
CA LYS A 288 -29.58 15.45 8.73
C LYS A 288 -30.23 14.07 8.85
N PHE A 289 -30.34 13.34 7.76
CA PHE A 289 -30.90 11.99 7.74
C PHE A 289 -29.95 11.00 8.43
N LEU A 290 -28.69 10.92 7.97
CA LEU A 290 -27.71 9.93 8.43
C LEU A 290 -27.32 10.10 9.90
N PHE A 291 -27.08 11.31 10.38
CA PHE A 291 -26.51 11.54 11.71
C PHE A 291 -27.55 11.78 12.82
N ARG A 292 -28.83 11.46 12.58
CA ARG A 292 -29.83 11.42 13.65
C ARG A 292 -29.62 10.18 14.54
N PRO A 293 -29.83 10.27 15.87
CA PRO A 293 -29.69 9.13 16.77
C PRO A 293 -30.59 7.96 16.35
N SER A 294 -29.99 6.87 15.85
CA SER A 294 -30.66 5.60 15.55
C SER A 294 -29.61 4.55 15.22
N LEU A 295 -29.73 3.36 15.80
CA LEU A 295 -28.84 2.24 15.50
C LEU A 295 -28.87 1.88 14.01
N GLY A 296 -30.06 1.83 13.40
CA GLY A 296 -30.21 1.51 11.97
C GLY A 296 -29.47 2.48 11.05
N ARG A 297 -29.34 3.76 11.44
CA ARG A 297 -28.57 4.74 10.67
C ARG A 297 -27.07 4.60 10.85
N VAL A 298 -26.62 4.22 12.06
CA VAL A 298 -25.21 3.86 12.29
C VAL A 298 -24.85 2.66 11.43
N VAL A 299 -25.69 1.63 11.41
CA VAL A 299 -25.51 0.45 10.54
C VAL A 299 -25.46 0.87 9.08
N LEU A 300 -26.43 1.66 8.59
CA LEU A 300 -26.43 2.17 7.21
C LEU A 300 -25.15 2.95 6.89
N TYR A 301 -24.68 3.80 7.79
CA TYR A 301 -23.45 4.56 7.61
C TYR A 301 -22.22 3.64 7.46
N LEU A 302 -22.11 2.62 8.31
CA LEU A 302 -21.05 1.61 8.21
C LEU A 302 -21.17 0.79 6.92
N THR A 303 -22.39 0.45 6.49
CA THR A 303 -22.63 -0.23 5.20
C THR A 303 -22.21 0.62 4.01
N LEU A 304 -22.45 1.94 4.04
CA LEU A 304 -22.00 2.84 2.97
C LEU A 304 -20.47 2.95 2.91
N ILE A 305 -19.81 3.00 4.07
CA ILE A 305 -18.34 2.94 4.17
C ILE A 305 -17.83 1.64 3.55
N PHE A 306 -18.46 0.52 3.90
CA PHE A 306 -18.12 -0.81 3.39
C PHE A 306 -18.30 -0.89 1.87
N ALA A 307 -19.43 -0.40 1.36
CA ALA A 307 -19.73 -0.36 -0.07
C ALA A 307 -18.73 0.51 -0.85
N TYR A 308 -18.36 1.68 -0.30
CA TYR A 308 -17.35 2.55 -0.90
C TYR A 308 -15.95 1.89 -0.91
N GLY A 309 -15.58 1.22 0.18
CA GLY A 309 -14.35 0.43 0.30
C GLY A 309 -14.25 -0.72 -0.71
N GLY A 310 -15.40 -1.33 -1.04
CA GLY A 310 -15.51 -2.44 -2.00
C GLY A 310 -15.01 -2.12 -3.42
N VAL A 311 -14.86 -0.84 -3.78
CA VAL A 311 -14.26 -0.44 -5.08
C VAL A 311 -12.84 -1.00 -5.22
N ASN A 312 -12.06 -1.04 -4.14
CA ASN A 312 -10.70 -1.59 -4.17
C ASN A 312 -10.69 -3.09 -4.51
N TYR A 313 -11.71 -3.84 -4.05
CA TYR A 313 -11.88 -5.27 -4.37
C TYR A 313 -12.23 -5.49 -5.85
N ILE A 314 -13.05 -4.60 -6.42
CA ILE A 314 -13.42 -4.66 -7.85
C ILE A 314 -12.21 -4.43 -8.76
N THR A 315 -11.22 -3.63 -8.34
CA THR A 315 -9.99 -3.41 -9.15
C THR A 315 -9.26 -4.70 -9.46
N GLY A 316 -9.29 -5.67 -8.54
CA GLY A 316 -8.69 -6.98 -8.73
C GLY A 316 -9.47 -7.88 -9.69
N MET A 317 -10.71 -7.56 -10.07
CA MET A 317 -11.51 -8.37 -10.98
C MET A 317 -11.46 -7.89 -12.44
N VAL A 318 -10.97 -6.67 -12.67
CA VAL A 318 -10.94 -6.08 -14.01
C VAL A 318 -9.67 -6.51 -14.72
N SER A 319 -9.85 -7.21 -15.85
CA SER A 319 -8.77 -7.67 -16.73
C SER A 319 -8.48 -6.73 -17.90
N ASP A 320 -9.45 -5.89 -18.28
CA ASP A 320 -9.28 -4.89 -19.35
C ASP A 320 -8.36 -3.75 -18.91
N GLU A 321 -7.44 -3.37 -19.79
CA GLU A 321 -6.40 -2.39 -19.51
C GLU A 321 -6.98 -0.99 -19.25
N LEU A 322 -7.97 -0.57 -20.05
CA LEU A 322 -8.64 0.72 -19.88
C LEU A 322 -9.43 0.74 -18.56
N GLY A 323 -10.20 -0.32 -18.28
CA GLY A 323 -10.96 -0.47 -17.05
C GLY A 323 -10.07 -0.41 -15.80
N LEU A 324 -8.96 -1.15 -15.81
CA LEU A 324 -7.98 -1.13 -14.72
C LEU A 324 -7.37 0.26 -14.53
N ARG A 325 -7.00 0.93 -15.63
CA ARG A 325 -6.43 2.29 -15.59
C ARG A 325 -7.40 3.31 -15.00
N LEU A 326 -8.67 3.26 -15.38
CA LEU A 326 -9.71 4.15 -14.84
C LEU A 326 -9.95 3.90 -13.34
N LEU A 327 -9.96 2.63 -12.92
CA LEU A 327 -10.13 2.27 -11.52
C LEU A 327 -8.92 2.69 -10.66
N LEU A 328 -7.69 2.49 -11.14
CA LEU A 328 -6.48 2.94 -10.43
C LEU A 328 -6.45 4.47 -10.32
N ALA A 329 -6.83 5.21 -11.36
CA ALA A 329 -6.95 6.65 -11.32
C ALA A 329 -8.00 7.11 -10.28
N PHE A 330 -9.13 6.39 -10.18
CA PHE A 330 -10.15 6.65 -9.15
C PHE A 330 -9.61 6.39 -7.73
N VAL A 331 -8.95 5.24 -7.51
CA VAL A 331 -8.36 4.89 -6.21
C VAL A 331 -7.33 5.94 -5.78
N PHE A 332 -6.44 6.33 -6.69
CA PHE A 332 -5.47 7.38 -6.43
C PHE A 332 -6.14 8.72 -6.08
N THR A 333 -7.14 9.12 -6.87
CA THR A 333 -7.88 10.37 -6.66
C THR A 333 -8.52 10.39 -5.27
N SER A 334 -9.15 9.28 -4.86
CA SER A 334 -9.74 9.11 -3.54
C SER A 334 -8.69 9.26 -2.42
N ASN A 335 -7.52 8.60 -2.53
CA ASN A 335 -6.41 8.75 -1.57
C ASN A 335 -5.91 10.20 -1.47
N ALA A 336 -5.64 10.84 -2.62
CA ALA A 336 -5.12 12.20 -2.67
C ALA A 336 -6.13 13.22 -2.11
N LEU A 337 -7.42 13.04 -2.43
CA LEU A 337 -8.49 13.88 -1.89
C LEU A 337 -8.63 13.69 -0.39
N HIS A 338 -8.66 12.44 0.10
CA HIS A 338 -8.73 12.13 1.53
C HIS A 338 -7.68 12.92 2.32
N TYR A 339 -6.42 12.77 1.90
CA TYR A 339 -5.28 13.48 2.46
C TYR A 339 -5.41 15.01 2.42
N TYR A 340 -5.88 15.56 1.30
CA TYR A 340 -6.15 16.99 1.18
C TYR A 340 -7.25 17.46 2.14
N THR A 341 -8.28 16.64 2.32
CA THR A 341 -9.49 16.97 3.08
C THR A 341 -9.36 16.79 4.59
N ASP A 342 -8.48 15.92 5.04
CA ASP A 342 -8.33 15.62 6.47
C ASP A 342 -7.66 16.74 7.26
N GLY A 343 -6.88 17.60 6.59
CA GLY A 343 -6.29 18.79 7.19
C GLY A 343 -7.32 19.75 7.82
N PHE A 344 -8.62 19.63 7.50
CA PHE A 344 -9.69 20.45 8.07
C PHE A 344 -10.22 19.93 9.42
N ILE A 345 -9.87 18.70 9.84
CA ILE A 345 -10.33 18.11 11.10
C ILE A 345 -9.38 18.51 12.25
N TRP A 346 -8.08 18.48 12.01
CA TRP A 346 -7.05 18.58 13.05
C TRP A 346 -6.68 20.01 13.48
N LYS A 347 -7.26 21.03 12.85
CA LYS A 347 -6.95 22.43 13.17
C LYS A 347 -7.71 22.89 14.42
N VAL A 348 -7.24 22.47 15.60
CA VAL A 348 -7.78 22.89 16.92
C VAL A 348 -7.71 24.41 17.14
N ARG A 349 -6.97 25.15 16.31
CA ARG A 349 -6.98 26.62 16.29
C ARG A 349 -8.24 27.22 15.66
N GLU A 350 -8.95 26.48 14.81
CA GLU A 350 -10.14 26.98 14.12
C GLU A 350 -11.33 27.05 15.10
N PRO A 351 -12.05 28.19 15.14
CA PRO A 351 -13.17 28.38 16.07
C PRO A 351 -14.24 27.29 15.96
N GLU A 352 -14.55 26.84 14.74
CA GLU A 352 -15.53 25.80 14.46
C GLU A 352 -15.13 24.46 15.12
N THR A 353 -13.86 24.07 15.01
CA THR A 353 -13.31 22.85 15.61
C THR A 353 -13.31 22.92 17.14
N ARG A 354 -12.98 24.09 17.72
CA ARG A 354 -13.03 24.30 19.18
C ARG A 354 -14.45 24.19 19.74
N GLN A 355 -15.41 24.81 19.05
CA GLN A 355 -16.81 24.77 19.44
C GLN A 355 -17.35 23.34 19.44
N TYR A 356 -16.97 22.53 18.45
CA TYR A 356 -17.35 21.12 18.40
C TYR A 356 -16.77 20.31 19.58
N LEU A 357 -15.48 20.50 19.87
CA LEU A 357 -14.80 19.77 20.93
C LEU A 357 -15.10 20.32 22.34
N ASP A 358 -16.06 21.25 22.47
CA ASP A 358 -16.35 21.95 23.72
C ASP A 358 -15.09 22.49 24.40
N ILE A 359 -14.11 22.94 23.61
CA ILE A 359 -12.89 23.54 24.13
C ILE A 359 -13.21 24.98 24.49
N ALA A 360 -12.98 25.35 25.76
CA ALA A 360 -13.16 26.72 26.22
C ALA A 360 -12.38 27.69 25.32
N THR A 361 -13.09 28.64 24.72
CA THR A 361 -12.45 29.73 23.98
C THR A 361 -11.73 30.61 25.00
N ALA A 362 -10.40 30.60 25.00
CA ALA A 362 -9.66 31.66 25.66
C ALA A 362 -10.20 33.00 25.11
N ARG A 363 -10.60 33.91 26.00
CA ARG A 363 -11.00 35.28 25.64
C ARG A 363 -10.00 35.82 24.62
N ALA A 364 -10.50 36.54 23.64
CA ALA A 364 -9.80 37.14 22.50
C ALA A 364 -8.59 38.06 22.80
N ALA A 365 -7.99 37.97 23.99
CA ALA A 365 -6.82 38.72 24.44
C ALA A 365 -5.51 38.22 23.80
N ASP A 366 -5.34 36.91 23.55
CA ASP A 366 -4.10 36.36 22.99
C ASP A 366 -3.98 36.49 21.46
N GLU A 367 -5.08 36.70 20.73
CA GLU A 367 -5.02 36.92 19.27
C GLU A 367 -4.43 38.29 18.89
N ARG A 368 -4.31 39.21 19.86
CA ARG A 368 -3.67 40.52 19.64
C ARG A 368 -2.14 40.48 19.70
N ALA A 369 -1.54 39.42 20.26
CA ALA A 369 -0.09 39.33 20.45
C ALA A 369 0.72 38.97 19.18
N MET A 370 0.07 38.84 18.02
CA MET A 370 0.74 38.46 16.77
C MET A 370 0.33 39.33 15.57
N ARG A 371 0.17 40.64 15.81
CA ARG A 371 -0.08 41.61 14.74
C ARG A 371 1.23 42.26 14.27
N SER A 372 1.80 41.76 13.18
CA SER A 372 2.90 42.44 12.48
C SER A 372 2.36 43.50 11.51
N PRO A 373 3.07 44.60 11.24
CA PRO A 373 2.67 45.63 10.27
C PRO A 373 2.39 45.09 8.85
N LEU A 374 2.97 43.94 8.48
CA LEU A 374 2.78 43.27 7.19
C LEU A 374 1.42 42.55 7.05
N GLN A 375 0.60 42.52 8.10
CA GLN A 375 -0.64 41.74 8.12
C GLN A 375 -1.72 42.34 7.21
N GLY A 376 -1.77 43.68 7.05
CA GLY A 376 -2.70 44.34 6.12
C GLY A 376 -2.42 44.02 4.64
N ILE A 377 -1.14 43.85 4.27
CA ILE A 377 -0.72 43.41 2.93
C ILE A 377 -1.00 41.91 2.76
N ARG A 378 -0.80 41.11 3.81
CA ARG A 378 -1.12 39.67 3.84
C ARG A 378 -2.62 39.39 3.74
N GLU A 379 -3.46 40.28 4.28
CA GLU A 379 -4.93 40.18 4.24
C GLU A 379 -5.51 40.61 2.90
N ARG A 380 -4.96 41.64 2.24
CA ARG A 380 -5.34 42.03 0.88
C ARG A 380 -4.95 40.99 -0.19
N LEU A 381 -3.86 40.25 0.02
CA LEU A 381 -3.41 39.18 -0.90
C LEU A 381 -3.97 37.78 -0.56
N ARG A 382 -4.78 37.66 0.51
CA ARG A 382 -5.30 36.40 1.07
C ARG A 382 -6.28 35.61 0.18
N PRO A 383 -7.11 36.23 -0.68
CA PRO A 383 -8.07 35.48 -1.52
C PRO A 383 -7.40 34.75 -2.70
N LEU A 384 -6.32 35.33 -3.26
CA LEU A 384 -5.64 34.83 -4.46
C LEU A 384 -4.53 33.80 -4.14
N LYS A 385 -3.92 33.87 -2.95
CA LYS A 385 -2.74 33.08 -2.59
C LYS A 385 -2.94 31.57 -2.36
N PRO A 386 -4.01 31.05 -1.75
CA PRO A 386 -4.00 29.64 -1.37
C PRO A 386 -4.24 28.69 -2.56
N GLY A 387 -5.00 29.11 -3.57
CA GLY A 387 -5.23 28.31 -4.79
C GLY A 387 -3.96 28.19 -5.63
N LEU A 388 -3.24 29.30 -5.84
CA LEU A 388 -1.94 29.33 -6.53
C LEU A 388 -0.83 28.62 -5.73
N VAL A 389 -0.81 28.75 -4.41
CA VAL A 389 0.16 28.04 -3.56
C VAL A 389 -0.11 26.53 -3.54
N GLN A 390 -1.37 26.11 -3.51
CA GLN A 390 -1.74 24.69 -3.56
C GLN A 390 -1.55 24.09 -4.96
N ALA A 391 -1.88 24.83 -6.02
CA ALA A 391 -1.55 24.46 -7.39
C ALA A 391 -0.02 24.42 -7.59
N GLY A 392 0.73 25.31 -6.94
CA GLY A 392 2.18 25.29 -6.90
C GLY A 392 2.75 24.09 -6.15
N TYR A 393 2.15 23.68 -5.02
CA TYR A 393 2.52 22.43 -4.35
C TYR A 393 2.22 21.20 -5.21
N LEU A 394 1.04 21.16 -5.85
CA LEU A 394 0.65 20.07 -6.74
C LEU A 394 1.57 20.01 -7.96
N ALA A 395 1.86 21.14 -8.59
CA ALA A 395 2.80 21.24 -9.71
C ALA A 395 4.23 20.86 -9.29
N ALA A 396 4.70 21.31 -8.13
CA ALA A 396 6.01 20.93 -7.60
C ALA A 396 6.10 19.42 -7.32
N ILE A 397 5.04 18.82 -6.75
CA ILE A 397 4.95 17.37 -6.56
C ILE A 397 4.97 16.68 -7.92
N VAL A 398 4.10 17.06 -8.85
CA VAL A 398 4.03 16.45 -10.19
C VAL A 398 5.37 16.57 -10.94
N LEU A 399 6.02 17.73 -10.89
CA LEU A 399 7.33 17.96 -11.52
C LEU A 399 8.45 17.17 -10.83
N MET A 400 8.44 17.09 -9.50
CA MET A 400 9.38 16.25 -8.75
C MET A 400 9.20 14.77 -9.10
N LEU A 401 7.95 14.29 -9.14
CA LEU A 401 7.63 12.91 -9.49
C LEU A 401 8.02 12.59 -10.94
N ALA A 402 7.76 13.52 -11.88
CA ALA A 402 8.17 13.39 -13.28
C ALA A 402 9.69 13.41 -13.46
N ALA A 403 10.41 14.23 -12.71
CA ALA A 403 11.88 14.28 -12.74
C ALA A 403 12.51 12.98 -12.19
N LEU A 404 11.93 12.43 -11.11
CA LEU A 404 12.31 11.14 -10.54
C LEU A 404 12.06 9.99 -11.54
N GLU A 405 10.91 9.99 -12.22
CA GLU A 405 10.58 9.01 -13.27
C GLU A 405 11.48 9.12 -14.51
N ALA A 406 12.01 10.30 -14.82
CA ALA A 406 12.91 10.52 -15.96
C ALA A 406 14.36 10.07 -15.69
N GLY A 407 14.77 9.97 -14.42
CA GLY A 407 16.14 9.64 -14.00
C GLY A 407 16.46 8.14 -13.90
N ARG A 408 15.68 7.25 -14.53
CA ARG A 408 15.74 5.80 -14.27
C ARG A 408 17.16 5.22 -14.47
N SER A 409 17.70 4.69 -13.38
CA SER A 409 18.43 3.42 -13.40
C SER A 409 18.08 2.65 -12.14
N TYR A 410 17.24 1.62 -12.29
CA TYR A 410 17.02 0.60 -11.27
C TYR A 410 17.31 -0.76 -11.88
N SER A 411 18.53 -1.23 -11.67
CA SER A 411 18.89 -2.63 -11.49
C SER A 411 20.40 -2.70 -11.36
N GLY A 412 20.90 -3.00 -10.17
CA GLY A 412 22.32 -3.24 -9.98
C GLY A 412 22.58 -3.86 -8.64
N VAL A 413 23.62 -4.70 -8.57
CA VAL A 413 24.03 -5.40 -7.36
C VAL A 413 24.25 -4.44 -6.18
N ALA A 414 24.71 -3.21 -6.44
CA ALA A 414 24.90 -2.18 -5.41
C ALA A 414 23.61 -1.79 -4.66
N ALA A 415 22.49 -1.61 -5.37
CA ALA A 415 21.21 -1.25 -4.76
C ALA A 415 20.68 -2.42 -3.91
N SER A 416 20.73 -3.64 -4.44
CA SER A 416 20.30 -4.83 -3.70
C SER A 416 21.20 -5.14 -2.49
N ARG A 417 22.52 -4.92 -2.58
CA ARG A 417 23.45 -5.02 -1.43
C ARG A 417 23.10 -3.99 -0.34
N SER A 418 22.71 -2.77 -0.71
CA SER A 418 22.22 -1.75 0.23
C SER A 418 20.95 -2.21 0.97
N LEU A 419 19.99 -2.80 0.24
CA LEU A 419 18.76 -3.36 0.83
C LEU A 419 19.06 -4.50 1.81
N VAL A 420 19.94 -5.44 1.45
CA VAL A 420 20.35 -6.55 2.34
C VAL A 420 21.07 -6.03 3.58
N ALA A 421 21.94 -5.03 3.44
CA ALA A 421 22.68 -4.49 4.57
C ALA A 421 21.77 -3.82 5.63
N LEU A 422 20.64 -3.24 5.20
CA LEU A 422 19.67 -2.62 6.12
C LEU A 422 18.66 -3.61 6.70
N SER A 423 18.33 -4.65 5.94
CA SER A 423 17.29 -5.61 6.26
C SER A 423 17.77 -7.05 6.05
N PRO A 424 18.82 -7.50 6.79
CA PRO A 424 19.48 -8.79 6.54
C PRO A 424 18.60 -10.01 6.85
N ARG A 425 17.49 -9.81 7.57
CA ARG A 425 16.49 -10.83 7.91
C ARG A 425 15.28 -10.86 6.97
N VAL A 426 15.21 -9.95 6.01
CA VAL A 426 14.12 -9.91 5.02
C VAL A 426 14.53 -10.77 3.84
N GLY A 427 13.87 -11.92 3.63
CA GLY A 427 14.22 -12.83 2.53
C GLY A 427 14.08 -12.18 1.16
N GLU A 428 13.08 -11.31 0.98
CA GLU A 428 12.87 -10.54 -0.25
C GLU A 428 14.10 -9.70 -0.63
N ALA A 429 14.83 -9.15 0.35
CA ALA A 429 16.07 -8.43 0.08
C ALA A 429 17.14 -9.33 -0.54
N HIS A 430 17.24 -10.58 -0.08
CA HIS A 430 18.17 -11.58 -0.63
C HIS A 430 17.71 -12.09 -1.99
N PHE A 431 16.40 -12.24 -2.21
CA PHE A 431 15.85 -12.58 -3.54
C PHE A 431 16.21 -11.52 -4.59
N GLN A 432 16.02 -10.24 -4.27
CA GLN A 432 16.37 -9.14 -5.16
C GLN A 432 17.89 -9.01 -5.39
N LEU A 433 18.70 -9.36 -4.38
CA LEU A 433 20.15 -9.46 -4.55
C LEU A 433 20.52 -10.62 -5.48
N ALA A 434 19.92 -11.80 -5.30
CA ALA A 434 20.17 -12.96 -6.12
C ALA A 434 19.85 -12.72 -7.59
N ARG A 435 18.69 -12.09 -7.89
CA ARG A 435 18.30 -11.72 -9.26
C ARG A 435 19.27 -10.72 -9.89
N ALA A 436 19.73 -9.72 -9.13
CA ALA A 436 20.70 -8.74 -9.63
C ALA A 436 22.06 -9.39 -9.95
N LEU A 437 22.54 -10.28 -9.08
CA LEU A 437 23.78 -11.04 -9.29
C LEU A 437 23.67 -11.98 -10.48
N GLU A 438 22.53 -12.67 -10.64
CA GLU A 438 22.28 -13.52 -11.80
C GLU A 438 22.31 -12.73 -13.11
N ALA A 439 21.72 -11.53 -13.14
CA ALA A 439 21.74 -10.65 -14.31
C ALA A 439 23.16 -10.16 -14.67
N GLU A 440 24.03 -9.98 -13.68
CA GLU A 440 25.45 -9.64 -13.87
C GLU A 440 26.33 -10.87 -14.18
N GLY A 441 25.76 -12.08 -14.16
CA GLY A 441 26.49 -13.33 -14.44
C GLY A 441 27.24 -13.91 -13.24
N GLU A 442 27.12 -13.33 -12.06
CA GLU A 442 27.77 -13.76 -10.81
C GLU A 442 27.03 -14.96 -10.17
N MET A 443 27.03 -16.09 -10.88
CA MET A 443 26.18 -17.25 -10.57
C MET A 443 26.37 -17.79 -9.15
N ASP A 444 27.60 -17.89 -8.65
CA ASP A 444 27.87 -18.44 -7.31
C ASP A 444 27.38 -17.54 -6.17
N GLU A 445 27.51 -16.23 -6.31
CA GLU A 445 26.93 -15.28 -5.37
C GLU A 445 25.40 -15.31 -5.46
N ALA A 446 24.84 -15.36 -6.66
CA ALA A 446 23.40 -15.44 -6.88
C ALA A 446 22.80 -16.68 -6.20
N MET A 447 23.41 -17.86 -6.36
CA MET A 447 22.98 -19.09 -5.70
C MET A 447 23.01 -18.98 -4.17
N ARG A 448 24.05 -18.37 -3.59
CA ARG A 448 24.13 -18.12 -2.14
C ARG A 448 23.00 -17.19 -1.67
N ALA A 449 22.73 -16.13 -2.41
CA ALA A 449 21.66 -15.19 -2.09
C ALA A 449 20.27 -15.85 -2.24
N TYR A 450 20.03 -16.69 -3.27
CA TYR A 450 18.78 -17.45 -3.39
C TYR A 450 18.59 -18.43 -2.22
N ARG A 451 19.63 -19.18 -1.82
CA ARG A 451 19.56 -20.05 -0.64
C ARG A 451 19.22 -19.27 0.63
N ARG A 452 19.85 -18.11 0.83
CA ARG A 452 19.55 -17.25 1.97
C ARG A 452 18.12 -16.69 1.93
N SER A 453 17.62 -16.37 0.74
CA SER A 453 16.22 -16.01 0.55
C SER A 453 15.29 -17.15 0.96
N ILE A 454 15.56 -18.38 0.52
CA ILE A 454 14.75 -19.57 0.82
C ILE A 454 14.77 -19.91 2.32
N GLU A 455 15.91 -19.70 3.01
CA GLU A 455 15.99 -19.86 4.46
C GLU A 455 15.09 -18.89 5.22
N LEU A 456 14.96 -17.66 4.72
CA LEU A 456 14.16 -16.59 5.34
C LEU A 456 12.71 -16.56 4.85
N LEU A 457 12.45 -17.11 3.66
CA LEU A 457 11.15 -17.23 3.01
C LEU A 457 11.01 -18.65 2.43
N PRO A 458 10.70 -19.66 3.27
CA PRO A 458 10.62 -21.07 2.85
C PRO A 458 9.57 -21.32 1.75
N ASP A 459 8.53 -20.49 1.75
CA ASP A 459 7.37 -20.55 0.84
C ASP A 459 7.61 -19.78 -0.48
N SER A 460 8.84 -19.30 -0.73
CA SER A 460 9.19 -18.67 -2.01
C SER A 460 9.51 -19.73 -3.07
N TRP A 461 8.48 -20.16 -3.79
CA TRP A 461 8.64 -21.06 -4.95
C TRP A 461 9.47 -20.40 -6.06
N GLU A 462 9.42 -19.07 -6.20
CA GLU A 462 10.22 -18.31 -7.17
C GLU A 462 11.73 -18.39 -6.90
N ALA A 463 12.14 -18.18 -5.64
CA ALA A 463 13.54 -18.27 -5.26
C ALA A 463 14.09 -19.68 -5.53
N ARG A 464 13.28 -20.71 -5.26
CA ARG A 464 13.61 -22.12 -5.56
C ARG A 464 13.70 -22.38 -7.07
N ASN A 465 12.72 -21.90 -7.84
CA ASN A 465 12.72 -22.02 -9.30
C ASN A 465 13.96 -21.38 -9.92
N ASN A 466 14.34 -20.17 -9.49
CA ASN A 466 15.50 -19.49 -10.04
C ASN A 466 16.82 -20.15 -9.60
N LEU A 467 16.90 -20.62 -8.35
CA LEU A 467 18.04 -21.44 -7.90
C LEU A 467 18.18 -22.71 -8.75
N ALA A 468 17.07 -23.40 -9.03
CA ALA A 468 17.05 -24.57 -9.91
C ALA A 468 17.53 -24.23 -11.32
N GLY A 469 17.09 -23.11 -11.89
CA GLY A 469 17.58 -22.62 -13.18
C GLY A 469 19.10 -22.39 -13.21
N LEU A 470 19.68 -21.84 -12.13
CA LEU A 470 21.14 -21.71 -12.01
C LEU A 470 21.86 -23.06 -11.87
N LEU A 471 21.25 -24.02 -11.17
CA LEU A 471 21.79 -25.39 -11.07
C LEU A 471 21.83 -26.07 -12.45
N VAL A 472 20.79 -25.88 -13.28
CA VAL A 472 20.76 -26.36 -14.68
C VAL A 472 21.91 -25.75 -15.49
N LYS A 473 22.11 -24.43 -15.39
CA LYS A 473 23.23 -23.74 -16.07
C LYS A 473 24.61 -24.27 -15.65
N LYS A 474 24.73 -24.81 -14.42
CA LYS A 474 25.94 -25.50 -13.92
C LYS A 474 26.02 -26.99 -14.27
N GLY A 475 25.04 -27.54 -14.99
CA GLY A 475 24.96 -28.97 -15.31
C GLY A 475 24.56 -29.86 -14.13
N GLN A 476 24.09 -29.28 -13.02
CA GLN A 476 23.68 -30.02 -11.83
C GLN A 476 22.18 -30.39 -11.90
N LEU A 477 21.83 -31.25 -12.86
CA LEU A 477 20.44 -31.52 -13.24
C LEU A 477 19.64 -32.17 -12.11
N GLU A 478 20.20 -33.14 -11.39
CA GLU A 478 19.52 -33.83 -10.29
C GLU A 478 19.23 -32.89 -9.12
N ALA A 479 20.16 -31.99 -8.80
CA ALA A 479 19.95 -30.97 -7.78
C ALA A 479 18.89 -29.95 -8.21
N ALA A 480 18.87 -29.58 -9.50
CA ALA A 480 17.83 -28.71 -10.04
C ALA A 480 16.44 -29.34 -9.93
N ILE A 481 16.31 -30.62 -10.30
CA ILE A 481 15.05 -31.39 -10.18
C ILE A 481 14.54 -31.39 -8.74
N GLN A 482 15.41 -31.60 -7.75
CA GLN A 482 15.03 -31.55 -6.34
C GLN A 482 14.47 -30.18 -5.94
N GLU A 483 15.11 -29.08 -6.36
CA GLU A 483 14.61 -27.74 -6.06
C GLU A 483 13.31 -27.40 -6.82
N TYR A 484 13.13 -27.88 -8.06
CA TYR A 484 11.86 -27.76 -8.76
C TYR A 484 10.73 -28.52 -8.06
N HIS A 485 10.97 -29.74 -7.58
CA HIS A 485 9.97 -30.48 -6.81
C HIS A 485 9.61 -29.77 -5.51
N ARG A 486 10.58 -29.17 -4.81
CA ARG A 486 10.33 -28.36 -3.62
C ARG A 486 9.51 -27.11 -3.94
N ALA A 487 9.80 -26.45 -5.06
CA ALA A 487 9.01 -25.32 -5.54
C ALA A 487 7.57 -25.74 -5.89
N ILE A 488 7.38 -26.87 -6.56
CA ILE A 488 6.05 -27.43 -6.88
C ILE A 488 5.28 -27.76 -5.60
N ALA A 489 5.92 -28.36 -4.59
CA ALA A 489 5.26 -28.68 -3.32
C ALA A 489 4.66 -27.42 -2.66
N VAL A 490 5.41 -26.30 -2.67
CA VAL A 490 4.93 -25.00 -2.18
C VAL A 490 3.78 -24.46 -3.03
N VAL A 491 3.87 -24.54 -4.36
CA VAL A 491 2.79 -24.10 -5.27
C VAL A 491 1.51 -24.91 -5.04
N GLU A 492 1.60 -26.23 -4.98
CA GLU A 492 0.44 -27.11 -4.77
C GLU A 492 -0.20 -26.86 -3.41
N GLN A 493 0.60 -26.68 -2.36
CA GLN A 493 0.10 -26.28 -1.04
C GLN A 493 -0.66 -24.94 -1.14
N HIS A 494 -0.11 -23.94 -1.82
CA HIS A 494 -0.76 -22.64 -1.97
C HIS A 494 -2.09 -22.74 -2.74
N LEU A 495 -2.14 -23.51 -3.83
CA LEU A 495 -3.37 -23.73 -4.61
C LEU A 495 -4.45 -24.44 -3.78
N GLN A 496 -4.05 -25.44 -2.97
CA GLN A 496 -4.95 -26.16 -2.06
C GLN A 496 -5.50 -25.25 -0.98
N GLU A 497 -4.65 -24.48 -0.30
CA GLU A 497 -5.05 -23.58 0.80
C GLU A 497 -6.09 -22.53 0.37
N HIS A 498 -6.08 -22.13 -0.90
CA HIS A 498 -6.98 -21.11 -1.41
C HIS A 498 -8.21 -21.70 -2.13
N GLU A 499 -8.34 -23.04 -2.20
CA GLU A 499 -9.38 -23.75 -2.97
C GLU A 499 -9.42 -23.32 -4.45
N ILE A 500 -8.25 -23.04 -5.03
CA ILE A 500 -8.14 -22.46 -6.37
C ILE A 500 -7.87 -23.57 -7.39
N ALA A 501 -8.77 -23.71 -8.36
CA ALA A 501 -8.62 -24.68 -9.43
C ALA A 501 -7.46 -24.38 -10.41
N SER A 502 -7.09 -23.10 -10.58
CA SER A 502 -6.05 -22.66 -11.51
C SER A 502 -5.46 -21.30 -11.09
N TRP A 503 -4.14 -21.12 -11.17
CA TRP A 503 -3.51 -19.82 -10.88
C TRP A 503 -4.09 -18.69 -11.75
N SER A 504 -4.50 -19.01 -12.98
CA SER A 504 -5.13 -18.05 -13.88
C SER A 504 -6.45 -17.46 -13.35
N SER A 505 -7.14 -18.14 -12.43
CA SER A 505 -8.41 -17.67 -11.84
C SER A 505 -8.22 -16.75 -10.63
N LEU A 506 -6.99 -16.57 -10.14
CA LEU A 506 -6.70 -15.55 -9.13
C LEU A 506 -6.98 -14.16 -9.68
N ALA A 507 -7.53 -13.27 -8.84
CA ALA A 507 -7.62 -11.85 -9.16
C ALA A 507 -6.24 -11.29 -9.59
N PRO A 508 -6.11 -10.48 -10.67
CA PRO A 508 -4.85 -9.83 -11.05
C PRO A 508 -4.10 -9.14 -9.90
N SER A 509 -4.80 -8.57 -8.92
CA SER A 509 -4.18 -8.00 -7.71
C SER A 509 -3.55 -9.03 -6.76
N LEU A 510 -3.94 -10.30 -6.87
CA LEU A 510 -3.34 -11.43 -6.15
C LEU A 510 -2.19 -12.07 -6.95
N ARG A 511 -2.15 -11.85 -8.28
CA ARG A 511 -1.01 -12.20 -9.14
C ARG A 511 0.08 -11.14 -9.14
N SER A 512 -0.24 -9.90 -8.79
CA SER A 512 0.73 -8.80 -8.84
C SER A 512 1.83 -8.98 -7.79
N GLY A 513 3.05 -9.24 -8.26
CA GLY A 513 4.23 -9.43 -7.42
C GLY A 513 4.67 -10.89 -7.27
N GLU A 514 3.83 -11.85 -7.66
CA GLU A 514 4.20 -13.27 -7.79
C GLU A 514 4.33 -13.61 -9.28
N GLY A 515 5.41 -14.28 -9.67
CA GLY A 515 5.61 -14.79 -11.03
C GLY A 515 4.51 -15.81 -11.40
N ASN A 516 4.51 -16.30 -12.64
CA ASN A 516 3.59 -17.38 -13.00
C ASN A 516 4.12 -18.74 -12.50
N PRO A 517 3.46 -19.43 -11.56
CA PRO A 517 3.94 -20.70 -11.03
C PRO A 517 3.92 -21.84 -12.06
N ALA A 518 3.19 -21.69 -13.18
CA ALA A 518 3.29 -22.62 -14.31
C ALA A 518 4.72 -22.70 -14.88
N LEU A 519 5.54 -21.67 -14.67
CA LEU A 519 6.95 -21.65 -15.06
C LEU A 519 7.74 -22.76 -14.36
N VAL A 520 7.42 -23.10 -13.11
CA VAL A 520 8.12 -24.14 -12.34
C VAL A 520 7.96 -25.51 -13.01
N TYR A 521 6.73 -25.87 -13.36
CA TYR A 521 6.42 -27.12 -14.05
C TYR A 521 7.03 -27.15 -15.46
N THR A 522 6.97 -26.02 -16.17
CA THR A 522 7.57 -25.90 -17.51
C THR A 522 9.09 -26.10 -17.44
N ASN A 523 9.77 -25.43 -16.50
CA ASN A 523 11.22 -25.52 -16.35
C ASN A 523 11.67 -26.92 -15.93
N LEU A 524 10.91 -27.61 -15.06
CA LEU A 524 11.17 -29.02 -14.75
C LEU A 524 10.99 -29.92 -15.99
N GLY A 525 9.94 -29.67 -16.78
CA GLY A 525 9.73 -30.36 -18.06
C GLY A 525 10.93 -30.20 -19.00
N ASP A 526 11.48 -28.98 -19.11
CA ASP A 526 12.65 -28.70 -19.94
C ASP A 526 13.88 -29.53 -19.49
N VAL A 527 14.12 -29.61 -18.18
CA VAL A 527 15.22 -30.43 -17.63
C VAL A 527 15.01 -31.92 -17.91
N LEU A 528 13.78 -32.41 -17.81
CA LEU A 528 13.47 -33.82 -18.11
C LEU A 528 13.68 -34.14 -19.60
N VAL A 529 13.38 -33.21 -20.50
CA VAL A 529 13.74 -33.35 -21.93
C VAL A 529 15.26 -33.45 -22.10
N MET A 530 16.04 -32.62 -21.38
CA MET A 530 17.52 -32.71 -21.41
C MET A 530 18.04 -34.06 -20.91
N MET A 531 17.28 -34.75 -20.06
CA MET A 531 17.59 -36.10 -19.54
C MET A 531 16.97 -37.23 -20.38
N ASP A 532 16.39 -36.92 -21.54
CA ASP A 532 15.69 -37.88 -22.43
C ASP A 532 14.41 -38.49 -21.83
N GLU A 533 13.92 -37.97 -20.69
CA GLU A 533 12.69 -38.39 -20.03
C GLU A 533 11.44 -37.68 -20.59
N ARG A 534 11.24 -37.79 -21.91
CA ARG A 534 10.19 -37.03 -22.64
C ARG A 534 8.76 -37.31 -22.13
N ASP A 535 8.43 -38.54 -21.79
CA ASP A 535 7.11 -38.88 -21.23
C ASP A 535 6.83 -38.19 -19.90
N ALA A 536 7.86 -38.03 -19.06
CA ALA A 536 7.75 -37.30 -17.80
C ALA A 536 7.58 -35.80 -18.06
N ALA A 537 8.35 -35.24 -19.00
CA ALA A 537 8.22 -33.85 -19.41
C ALA A 537 6.80 -33.50 -19.90
N LEU A 538 6.18 -34.37 -20.73
CA LEU A 538 4.80 -34.17 -21.18
C LEU A 538 3.80 -34.07 -20.02
N ARG A 539 3.98 -34.83 -18.93
CA ARG A 539 3.11 -34.72 -17.74
C ARG A 539 3.26 -33.35 -17.07
N TYR A 540 4.48 -32.85 -16.94
CA TYR A 540 4.73 -31.54 -16.33
C TYR A 540 4.25 -30.37 -17.18
N TYR A 541 4.40 -30.42 -18.52
CA TYR A 541 3.81 -29.39 -19.38
C TYR A 541 2.28 -29.37 -19.31
N ARG A 542 1.63 -30.54 -19.26
CA ARG A 542 0.17 -30.61 -19.06
C ARG A 542 -0.24 -30.02 -17.72
N ARG A 543 0.49 -30.35 -16.63
CA ARG A 543 0.23 -29.75 -15.31
C ARG A 543 0.44 -28.23 -15.33
N ALA A 544 1.45 -27.73 -16.04
CA ALA A 544 1.66 -26.30 -16.23
C ALA A 544 0.45 -25.61 -16.90
N LEU A 545 -0.17 -26.29 -17.87
CA LEU A 545 -1.36 -25.81 -18.59
C LEU A 545 -2.66 -25.95 -17.78
N GLU A 546 -2.72 -26.84 -16.79
CA GLU A 546 -3.79 -26.86 -15.80
C GLU A 546 -3.67 -25.66 -14.85
N VAL A 547 -2.45 -25.36 -14.41
CA VAL A 547 -2.16 -24.21 -13.52
C VAL A 547 -2.35 -22.89 -14.25
N ASP A 548 -1.88 -22.77 -15.50
CA ASP A 548 -2.13 -21.62 -16.37
C ASP A 548 -2.46 -22.08 -17.80
N PRO A 549 -3.76 -22.13 -18.15
CA PRO A 549 -4.21 -22.49 -19.50
C PRO A 549 -3.73 -21.53 -20.60
N ARG A 550 -3.23 -20.34 -20.23
CA ARG A 550 -2.71 -19.32 -21.15
C ARG A 550 -1.18 -19.31 -21.26
N SER A 551 -0.48 -20.31 -20.71
CA SER A 551 0.97 -20.41 -20.83
C SER A 551 1.41 -20.83 -22.24
N VAL A 552 1.74 -19.83 -23.08
CA VAL A 552 2.24 -20.03 -24.46
C VAL A 552 3.51 -20.86 -24.48
N ARG A 553 4.42 -20.63 -23.51
CA ARG A 553 5.68 -21.37 -23.37
C ARG A 553 5.43 -22.86 -23.08
N ALA A 554 4.57 -23.18 -22.11
CA ALA A 554 4.25 -24.59 -21.80
C ALA A 554 3.58 -25.28 -22.99
N GLN A 555 2.67 -24.59 -23.68
CA GLN A 555 1.98 -25.11 -24.87
C GLN A 555 2.97 -25.37 -26.03
N THR A 556 3.94 -24.49 -26.23
CA THR A 556 5.01 -24.64 -27.23
C THR A 556 5.95 -25.80 -26.89
N ASN A 557 6.39 -25.91 -25.64
CA ASN A 557 7.31 -26.97 -25.21
C ASN A 557 6.63 -28.34 -25.26
N LEU A 558 5.33 -28.42 -24.94
CA LEU A 558 4.51 -29.61 -25.15
C LEU A 558 4.51 -30.04 -26.62
N GLY A 559 4.19 -29.11 -27.54
CA GLY A 559 4.15 -29.41 -28.97
C GLY A 559 5.52 -29.82 -29.53
N THR A 560 6.58 -29.15 -29.11
CA THR A 560 7.96 -29.44 -29.53
C THR A 560 8.38 -30.84 -29.08
N THR A 561 8.13 -31.18 -27.81
CA THR A 561 8.46 -32.51 -27.26
C THR A 561 7.66 -33.62 -27.94
N LEU A 562 6.38 -33.38 -28.27
CA LEU A 562 5.56 -34.32 -29.04
C LEU A 562 6.13 -34.55 -30.45
N ALA A 563 6.64 -33.50 -31.10
CA ALA A 563 7.26 -33.61 -32.42
C ALA A 563 8.53 -34.45 -32.36
N GLU A 564 9.39 -34.24 -31.35
CA GLU A 564 10.59 -35.06 -31.12
C GLU A 564 10.27 -36.54 -30.88
N MET A 565 9.12 -36.85 -30.28
CA MET A 565 8.62 -38.21 -30.10
C MET A 565 7.92 -38.78 -31.36
N GLY A 566 7.89 -38.06 -32.47
CA GLY A 566 7.25 -38.47 -33.72
C GLY A 566 5.71 -38.32 -33.74
N ARG A 567 5.11 -37.73 -32.70
CA ARG A 567 3.65 -37.53 -32.58
C ARG A 567 3.21 -36.24 -33.26
N LEU A 568 3.46 -36.15 -34.57
CA LEU A 568 3.37 -34.91 -35.36
C LEU A 568 1.95 -34.29 -35.35
N ASP A 569 0.89 -35.09 -35.37
CA ASP A 569 -0.50 -34.59 -35.36
C ASP A 569 -0.86 -33.89 -34.05
N GLU A 570 -0.38 -34.43 -32.93
CA GLU A 570 -0.59 -33.81 -31.61
C GLU A 570 0.29 -32.57 -31.44
N ALA A 571 1.52 -32.63 -31.97
CA ALA A 571 2.47 -31.53 -31.94
C ALA A 571 1.95 -30.31 -32.71
N GLU A 572 1.43 -30.50 -33.93
CA GLU A 572 0.84 -29.43 -34.74
C GLU A 572 -0.33 -28.78 -33.99
N ARG A 573 -1.30 -29.55 -33.52
CA ARG A 573 -2.44 -29.03 -32.75
C ARG A 573 -1.99 -28.22 -31.52
N ALA A 574 -0.95 -28.71 -30.83
CA ALA A 574 -0.43 -28.02 -29.67
C ALA A 574 0.21 -26.67 -30.04
N LEU A 575 0.99 -26.62 -31.14
CA LEU A 575 1.66 -25.40 -31.60
C LEU A 575 0.67 -24.41 -32.24
N GLU A 576 -0.34 -24.88 -32.97
CA GLU A 576 -1.43 -24.04 -33.47
C GLU A 576 -2.15 -23.35 -32.31
N LYS A 577 -2.42 -24.08 -31.23
CA LYS A 577 -2.99 -23.48 -30.01
C LYS A 577 -2.06 -22.43 -29.40
N ALA A 578 -0.74 -22.65 -29.38
CA ALA A 578 0.22 -21.65 -28.90
C ALA A 578 0.19 -20.37 -29.76
N VAL A 579 0.15 -20.50 -31.09
CA VAL A 579 0.02 -19.38 -32.03
C VAL A 579 -1.32 -18.64 -31.87
N LEU A 580 -2.41 -19.36 -31.63
CA LEU A 580 -3.72 -18.75 -31.35
C LEU A 580 -3.73 -17.96 -30.03
N MET A 581 -2.89 -18.34 -29.06
CA MET A 581 -2.78 -17.67 -27.77
C MET A 581 -1.91 -16.42 -27.85
N ASP A 582 -0.85 -16.45 -28.66
CA ASP A 582 0.02 -15.32 -28.97
C ASP A 582 0.53 -15.44 -30.41
N GLU A 583 -0.05 -14.61 -31.29
CA GLU A 583 0.24 -14.61 -32.73
C GLU A 583 1.66 -14.10 -33.06
N HIS A 584 2.37 -13.51 -32.10
CA HIS A 584 3.73 -13.00 -32.27
C HIS A 584 4.78 -13.90 -31.60
N TYR A 585 4.38 -15.06 -31.03
CA TYR A 585 5.30 -15.95 -30.35
C TYR A 585 6.19 -16.73 -31.33
N VAL A 586 7.37 -16.17 -31.61
CA VAL A 586 8.30 -16.62 -32.66
C VAL A 586 8.72 -18.09 -32.56
N TYR A 587 8.88 -18.63 -31.35
CA TYR A 587 9.29 -20.03 -31.16
C TYR A 587 8.19 -21.03 -31.55
N ALA A 588 6.91 -20.71 -31.31
CA ALA A 588 5.80 -21.56 -31.74
C ALA A 588 5.70 -21.59 -33.27
N HIS A 589 5.86 -20.42 -33.90
CA HIS A 589 5.91 -20.31 -35.35
C HIS A 589 7.07 -21.09 -35.97
N PHE A 590 8.27 -21.00 -35.41
CA PHE A 590 9.42 -21.75 -35.92
C PHE A 590 9.16 -23.27 -35.86
N ASN A 591 8.70 -23.78 -34.71
CA ASN A 591 8.48 -25.21 -34.51
C ASN A 591 7.30 -25.73 -35.36
N LEU A 592 6.24 -24.95 -35.54
CA LEU A 592 5.14 -25.28 -36.44
C LEU A 592 5.61 -25.34 -37.90
N GLY A 593 6.46 -24.39 -38.32
CA GLY A 593 7.08 -24.39 -39.64
C GLY A 593 7.92 -25.63 -39.91
N LEU A 594 8.68 -26.12 -38.92
CA LEU A 594 9.45 -27.37 -39.02
C LEU A 594 8.55 -28.59 -39.25
N ILE A 595 7.43 -28.70 -38.52
CA ILE A 595 6.48 -29.82 -38.69
C ILE A 595 5.83 -29.79 -40.07
N LEU A 596 5.38 -28.61 -40.52
CA LEU A 596 4.74 -28.45 -41.82
C LEU A 596 5.71 -28.72 -42.98
N ALA A 597 6.97 -28.30 -42.84
CA ALA A 597 8.03 -28.62 -43.79
C ALA A 597 8.25 -30.14 -43.89
N ALA A 598 8.30 -30.84 -42.75
CA ALA A 598 8.43 -32.29 -42.72
C ALA A 598 7.26 -33.04 -43.38
N ARG A 599 6.07 -32.42 -43.44
CA ARG A 599 4.90 -32.94 -44.15
C ARG A 599 4.79 -32.52 -45.61
N GLY A 600 5.73 -31.72 -46.12
CA GLY A 600 5.71 -31.21 -47.49
C GLY A 600 4.79 -30.01 -47.70
N GLU A 601 4.22 -29.43 -46.64
CA GLU A 601 3.31 -28.27 -46.70
C GLU A 601 4.08 -26.94 -46.80
N ARG A 602 4.80 -26.80 -47.92
CA ARG A 602 5.83 -25.78 -48.11
C ARG A 602 5.36 -24.34 -47.93
N GLU A 603 4.20 -23.98 -48.47
CA GLU A 603 3.70 -22.60 -48.40
C GLU A 603 3.32 -22.20 -46.97
N ARG A 604 2.66 -23.10 -46.23
CA ARG A 604 2.33 -22.89 -44.81
C ARG A 604 3.60 -22.81 -43.96
N ALA A 605 4.59 -23.68 -44.22
CA ALA A 605 5.87 -23.64 -43.54
C ALA A 605 6.59 -22.29 -43.74
N LEU A 606 6.61 -21.76 -44.97
CA LEU A 606 7.23 -20.47 -45.27
C LEU A 606 6.51 -19.30 -44.58
N TYR A 607 5.18 -19.33 -44.49
CA TYR A 607 4.42 -18.34 -43.72
C TYR A 607 4.90 -18.29 -42.26
N HIS A 608 4.97 -19.44 -41.58
CA HIS A 608 5.38 -19.49 -40.19
C HIS A 608 6.85 -19.14 -39.98
N TYR A 609 7.75 -19.50 -40.90
CA TYR A 609 9.15 -19.03 -40.83
C TYR A 609 9.25 -17.51 -40.98
N ARG A 610 8.42 -16.86 -41.80
CA ARG A 610 8.39 -15.39 -41.90
C ARG A 610 7.95 -14.74 -40.60
N MET A 611 6.97 -15.33 -39.91
CA MET A 611 6.57 -14.86 -38.58
C MET A 611 7.70 -15.07 -37.55
N ALA A 612 8.39 -16.21 -37.58
CA ALA A 612 9.51 -16.50 -36.69
C ALA A 612 10.74 -15.58 -36.89
N LEU A 613 10.87 -14.93 -38.05
CA LEU A 613 11.92 -13.93 -38.30
C LEU A 613 11.69 -12.58 -37.60
N GLN A 614 10.49 -12.35 -37.03
CA GLN A 614 10.15 -11.14 -36.28
C GLN A 614 10.74 -11.17 -34.85
N THR A 615 12.04 -11.45 -34.73
CA THR A 615 12.80 -11.43 -33.48
C THR A 615 14.12 -10.69 -33.62
N ASP A 616 14.62 -10.14 -32.52
CA ASP A 616 15.95 -9.56 -32.44
C ASP A 616 17.05 -10.59 -32.11
N ASP A 617 16.67 -11.80 -31.69
CA ASP A 617 17.62 -12.89 -31.42
C ASP A 617 18.29 -13.36 -32.73
N GLN A 618 19.59 -13.04 -32.86
CA GLN A 618 20.37 -13.39 -34.04
C GLN A 618 20.54 -14.91 -34.21
N ALA A 619 20.67 -15.67 -33.13
CA ALA A 619 20.82 -17.11 -33.21
C ALA A 619 19.51 -17.77 -33.69
N HIS A 620 18.36 -17.31 -33.17
CA HIS A 620 17.06 -17.76 -33.65
C HIS A 620 16.86 -17.40 -35.13
N ARG A 621 17.17 -16.16 -35.54
CA ARG A 621 17.07 -15.76 -36.95
C ARG A 621 17.92 -16.62 -37.87
N GLN A 622 19.16 -16.93 -37.47
CA GLN A 622 20.04 -17.83 -38.23
C GLN A 622 19.45 -19.23 -38.35
N ALA A 623 18.89 -19.78 -37.27
CA ALA A 623 18.24 -21.08 -37.29
C ALA A 623 17.02 -21.11 -38.25
N VAL A 624 16.21 -20.05 -38.24
CA VAL A 624 15.06 -19.90 -39.15
C VAL A 624 15.53 -19.78 -40.60
N GLN A 625 16.56 -18.98 -40.89
CA GLN A 625 17.13 -18.84 -42.23
C GLN A 625 17.67 -20.17 -42.76
N ALA A 626 18.40 -20.92 -41.94
CA ALA A 626 18.89 -22.25 -42.31
C ALA A 626 17.74 -23.23 -42.60
N ALA A 627 16.62 -23.16 -41.86
CA ALA A 627 15.44 -23.96 -42.13
C ALA A 627 14.77 -23.59 -43.46
N ILE A 628 14.68 -22.30 -43.77
CA ILE A 628 14.18 -21.81 -45.06
C ILE A 628 15.06 -22.33 -46.22
N GLU A 629 16.38 -22.24 -46.11
CA GLU A 629 17.32 -22.73 -47.13
C GLU A 629 17.18 -24.23 -47.39
N ARG A 630 17.03 -25.03 -46.32
CA ARG A 630 16.78 -26.48 -46.43
C ARG A 630 15.48 -26.78 -47.17
N LEU A 631 14.42 -26.02 -46.89
CA LEU A 631 13.12 -26.15 -47.56
C LEU A 631 13.21 -25.87 -49.06
N PHE A 632 14.01 -24.88 -49.49
CA PHE A 632 14.26 -24.61 -50.91
C PHE A 632 15.14 -25.67 -51.58
N THR A 633 16.14 -26.18 -50.87
CA THR A 633 17.07 -27.19 -51.41
C THR A 633 16.37 -28.54 -51.62
N GLN A 634 15.49 -28.96 -50.71
CA GLN A 634 14.70 -30.19 -50.87
C GLN A 634 13.79 -30.12 -52.10
N ALA A 635 13.17 -28.96 -52.36
CA ALA A 635 12.32 -28.77 -53.53
C ALA A 635 13.06 -28.84 -54.87
N SER A 636 14.34 -28.43 -54.89
CA SER A 636 15.18 -28.51 -56.10
C SER A 636 15.64 -29.92 -56.46
N ARG A 637 15.49 -30.88 -55.52
CA ARG A 637 15.84 -32.30 -55.72
C ARG A 637 14.63 -33.19 -56.02
N SER A 638 13.41 -32.69 -55.81
CA SER A 638 12.14 -33.39 -56.03
C SER A 638 11.43 -33.01 -57.35
N ASN A 639 11.96 -32.01 -58.06
CA ASN A 639 11.67 -31.68 -59.47
C ASN A 639 12.79 -32.24 -60.34
#